data_AF-A0A2R6KGF7-F1
#
_entry.id   AF-A0A2R6KGF7-F1
#
_cell.length_a   1.000
_cell.length_b   1.000
_cell.length_c   1.000
_cell.angle_alpha   90.00
_cell.angle_beta   90.00
_cell.angle_gamma   90.00
#
_symmetry.space_group_name_H-M   'P 1'
#
loop_
_entity.id
_entity.type
_entity.pdbx_description
1 polymer ?
#
loop_
_entity_poly.entity_id
_entity_poly.type
_entity_poly.pdbx_seq_one_letter_code
_entity_poly.pdbx_strand_id
1 'polypeptide(L)'
;MHVGDLPLAPEFVEHYRDQGIDELYPPQVAAVEAGVADDESVVAAVPTASGKTFVAQLAMLTGEGTSLFVVPLRALATEKYEAFRDLPGVSVGITTGDFDSRDEELNDHDVVVATSEKVDSAIRNGAAWVEDVGCAVVDEIHLLDSPDRGPTLEVTLAKLRRLTPDLQVVGLSATVANADEVADWLDAELVTSDWRPVDLRTGVYADGAITFEDGDARAVPTEGDAPTVALVRDAVADGGQCLVFVNSRQATQELARDLADEELPVSADGADRAAAAEEIRSSATTGTGTALADCAERGVAFHHAGLRSEHRTSVESAFRDRDLSVIVATPTLAAGVNVPARRVVVRDHHRYTDDGVQSLPVLEVHQMFGRAGRPHLDPYGEAVLVGDEDDAADLRERYIGAEPEAINSKLAREDALRTHVLATVASGFADSREDLIDVFGSTFYAHQDPDAGLAGVTDDAVAYLDDAGMVDDGDDLAATDLGELVSQVYVDPLTGADVLAAIERAARMDRVTSLTVLELVCDTPDMRGSYVRNSEAGRLTQFAMDHEAELTKPVADFDGDFQAWLGSLKTARMLDDWVHGEDAGALAERYGVGPGDIRRTAERAEWLLNATESLAERVEEEGDVTATIRETRQELGRKRP
;
A
#
# COMPACT_ATOMS: atom_id res chain seq x y z
N MET A 1 16.63 28.87 8.63
CA MET A 1 17.80 28.15 9.18
C MET A 1 18.59 27.61 8.00
N HIS A 2 19.92 27.66 8.03
CA HIS A 2 20.72 27.05 6.96
C HIS A 2 21.02 25.60 7.28
N VAL A 3 21.17 24.77 6.24
CA VAL A 3 21.56 23.36 6.42
C VAL A 3 22.91 23.22 7.15
N GLY A 4 23.80 24.20 7.01
CA GLY A 4 25.09 24.23 7.70
C GLY A 4 25.03 24.57 9.20
N ASP A 5 23.86 24.94 9.71
CA ASP A 5 23.63 25.18 11.14
C ASP A 5 23.21 23.88 11.87
N LEU A 6 22.92 22.81 11.13
CA LEU A 6 22.46 21.52 11.66
C LEU A 6 23.62 20.70 12.28
N PRO A 7 23.33 19.82 13.25
CA PRO A 7 24.34 18.96 13.88
C PRO A 7 24.75 17.77 12.98
N LEU A 8 25.02 18.03 11.71
CA LEU A 8 25.39 17.03 10.71
C LEU A 8 26.89 17.07 10.40
N ALA A 9 27.45 15.92 10.02
CA ALA A 9 28.80 15.85 9.48
C ALA A 9 28.93 16.68 8.18
N PRO A 10 30.10 17.29 7.90
CA PRO A 10 30.29 18.16 6.74
C PRO A 10 29.89 17.54 5.40
N GLU A 11 30.11 16.24 5.22
CA GLU A 11 29.74 15.48 4.02
C GLU A 11 28.24 15.48 3.75
N PHE A 12 27.39 15.40 4.78
CA PHE A 12 25.94 15.46 4.63
C PHE A 12 25.49 16.89 4.28
N VAL A 13 26.09 17.89 4.92
CA VAL A 13 25.83 19.30 4.61
C VAL A 13 26.20 19.61 3.16
N GLU A 14 27.32 19.10 2.66
CA GLU A 14 27.72 19.24 1.24
C GLU A 14 26.75 18.50 0.31
N HIS A 15 26.37 17.26 0.63
CA HIS A 15 25.39 16.49 -0.14
C HIS A 15 24.05 17.25 -0.32
N TYR A 16 23.51 17.84 0.74
CA TYR A 16 22.28 18.61 0.66
C TYR A 16 22.42 19.88 -0.18
N ARG A 17 23.55 20.60 -0.07
CA ARG A 17 23.83 21.77 -0.89
C ARG A 17 23.96 21.42 -2.37
N ASP A 18 24.58 20.28 -2.70
CA ASP A 18 24.69 19.80 -4.08
C ASP A 18 23.32 19.46 -4.69
N GLN A 19 22.34 19.10 -3.84
CA GLN A 19 20.93 18.94 -4.22
C GLN A 19 20.15 20.26 -4.25
N GLY A 20 20.79 21.40 -3.96
CA GLY A 20 20.17 22.72 -3.93
C GLY A 20 19.44 23.07 -2.63
N ILE A 21 19.68 22.32 -1.55
CA ILE A 21 19.08 22.55 -0.23
C ILE A 21 20.07 23.37 0.62
N ASP A 22 20.00 24.70 0.50
CA ASP A 22 20.81 25.64 1.29
C ASP A 22 20.08 26.14 2.55
N GLU A 23 18.76 26.31 2.45
CA GLU A 23 17.87 26.80 3.50
C GLU A 23 16.73 25.81 3.72
N LEU A 24 16.42 25.59 5.00
CA LEU A 24 15.31 24.74 5.40
C LEU A 24 13.97 25.44 5.20
N TYR A 25 12.97 24.68 4.75
CA TYR A 25 11.58 25.11 4.72
C TYR A 25 11.03 25.31 6.13
N PRO A 26 10.02 26.19 6.32
CA PRO A 26 9.43 26.43 7.64
C PRO A 26 9.02 25.17 8.41
N PRO A 27 8.38 24.14 7.80
CA PRO A 27 8.05 22.91 8.52
C PRO A 27 9.29 22.09 8.93
N GLN A 28 10.36 22.14 8.14
CA GLN A 28 11.63 21.48 8.49
C GLN A 28 12.32 22.20 9.65
N VAL A 29 12.29 23.54 9.68
CA VAL A 29 12.79 24.32 10.82
C VAL A 29 12.00 23.98 12.09
N ALA A 30 10.68 23.91 12.00
CA ALA A 30 9.85 23.53 13.14
C ALA A 30 10.17 22.12 13.66
N ALA A 31 10.47 21.16 12.77
CA ALA A 31 10.92 19.82 13.18
C ALA A 31 12.28 19.83 13.89
N VAL A 32 13.23 20.66 13.42
CA VAL A 32 14.52 20.86 14.12
C VAL A 32 14.30 21.46 15.51
N GLU A 33 13.45 22.48 15.61
CA GLU A 33 13.13 23.14 16.88
C GLU A 33 12.35 22.24 17.85
N ALA A 34 11.60 21.27 17.32
CA ALA A 34 10.93 20.21 18.08
C ALA A 34 11.89 19.12 18.60
N GLY A 35 13.18 19.18 18.25
CA GLY A 35 14.19 18.26 18.76
C GLY A 35 14.38 16.99 17.93
N VAL A 36 13.92 16.95 16.66
CA VAL A 36 14.09 15.75 15.80
C VAL A 36 15.56 15.33 15.63
N ALA A 37 16.49 16.28 15.78
CA ALA A 37 17.94 16.05 15.70
C ALA A 37 18.61 15.80 17.07
N ASP A 38 17.84 15.84 18.15
CA ASP A 38 18.27 15.74 19.55
C ASP A 38 17.58 14.54 20.24
N ASP A 39 17.29 13.47 19.47
CA ASP A 39 16.63 12.23 19.90
C ASP A 39 15.18 12.38 20.43
N GLU A 40 14.55 13.55 20.28
CA GLU A 40 13.14 13.73 20.64
C GLU A 40 12.21 13.15 19.57
N SER A 41 11.15 12.47 20.00
CA SER A 41 10.12 11.94 19.11
C SER A 41 9.29 13.08 18.51
N VAL A 42 8.98 12.99 17.21
CA VAL A 42 8.26 14.05 16.48
C VAL A 42 7.19 13.46 15.57
N VAL A 43 5.99 14.03 15.59
CA VAL A 43 4.97 13.79 14.56
C VAL A 43 4.87 15.00 13.65
N ALA A 44 5.35 14.86 12.41
CA ALA A 44 5.26 15.88 11.38
C ALA A 44 4.04 15.66 10.49
N ALA A 45 2.92 16.32 10.83
CA ALA A 45 1.69 16.34 10.06
C ALA A 45 1.68 17.54 9.11
N VAL A 46 2.35 17.35 7.96
CA VAL A 46 2.60 18.43 6.99
C VAL A 46 2.24 18.00 5.56
N PRO A 47 1.84 18.94 4.70
CA PRO A 47 1.50 18.65 3.32
C PRO A 47 2.61 17.94 2.54
N THR A 48 2.21 17.18 1.52
CA THR A 48 3.14 16.61 0.54
C THR A 48 4.00 17.70 -0.10
N ALA A 49 5.26 17.36 -0.44
CA ALA A 49 6.29 18.26 -0.94
C ALA A 49 6.86 19.28 0.06
N SER A 50 6.44 19.26 1.34
CA SER A 50 6.97 20.16 2.40
C SER A 50 8.25 19.67 3.06
N GLY A 51 8.88 18.61 2.51
CA GLY A 51 10.20 18.16 2.96
C GLY A 51 10.20 17.07 4.04
N LYS A 52 9.16 16.22 4.14
CA LYS A 52 9.10 15.09 5.09
C LYS A 52 10.30 14.15 5.01
N THR A 53 10.77 13.82 3.80
CA THR A 53 11.98 13.01 3.60
C THR A 53 13.21 13.63 4.26
N PHE A 54 13.35 14.95 4.25
CA PHE A 54 14.48 15.62 4.90
C PHE A 54 14.39 15.50 6.43
N VAL A 55 13.19 15.66 7.01
CA VAL A 55 12.97 15.49 8.46
C VAL A 55 13.36 14.07 8.89
N ALA A 56 12.95 13.07 8.11
CA ALA A 56 13.36 11.69 8.34
C ALA A 56 14.88 11.50 8.28
N GLN A 57 15.52 11.98 7.21
CA GLN A 57 16.96 11.84 7.06
C GLN A 57 17.72 12.53 8.20
N LEU A 58 17.24 13.68 8.66
CA LEU A 58 17.84 14.36 9.80
C LEU A 58 17.81 13.47 11.04
N ALA A 59 16.64 12.91 11.40
CA ALA A 59 16.51 12.00 12.53
C ALA A 59 17.44 10.78 12.40
N MET A 60 17.44 10.14 11.23
CA MET A 60 18.26 8.94 11.01
C MET A 60 19.78 9.22 11.04
N LEU A 61 20.21 10.40 10.59
CA LEU A 61 21.63 10.77 10.54
C LEU A 61 22.16 11.27 11.89
N THR A 62 21.28 11.70 12.79
CA THR A 62 21.66 12.19 14.12
C THR A 62 21.38 11.19 15.24
N GLY A 63 20.44 10.27 15.02
CA GLY A 63 20.02 9.28 16.00
C GLY A 63 21.13 8.28 16.34
N GLU A 64 21.08 7.76 17.56
CA GLU A 64 21.96 6.68 18.00
C GLU A 64 21.37 5.30 17.61
N GLY A 65 22.24 4.33 17.34
CA GLY A 65 21.84 2.96 16.97
C GLY A 65 21.38 2.82 15.52
N THR A 66 20.72 1.71 15.21
CA THR A 66 20.21 1.44 13.86
C THR A 66 18.94 2.25 13.61
N SER A 67 18.87 2.93 12.47
CA SER A 67 17.69 3.68 12.04
C SER A 67 16.76 2.81 11.20
N LEU A 68 15.52 2.62 11.66
CA LEU A 68 14.48 1.89 10.95
C LEU A 68 13.56 2.85 10.21
N PHE A 69 13.46 2.73 8.89
CA PHE A 69 12.51 3.49 8.07
C PHE A 69 11.37 2.58 7.60
N VAL A 70 10.20 2.75 8.23
CA VAL A 70 8.98 1.98 7.96
C VAL A 70 8.18 2.64 6.85
N VAL A 71 7.89 1.88 5.79
CA VAL A 71 7.05 2.31 4.67
C VAL A 71 5.80 1.46 4.52
N PRO A 72 4.72 2.00 3.93
CA PRO A 72 3.51 1.23 3.74
C PRO A 72 3.53 0.32 2.51
N LEU A 73 4.42 0.55 1.54
CA LEU A 73 4.41 -0.17 0.27
C LEU A 73 5.82 -0.62 -0.10
N ARG A 74 5.93 -1.84 -0.65
CA ARG A 74 7.20 -2.36 -1.19
C ARG A 74 7.81 -1.44 -2.24
N ALA A 75 6.99 -0.87 -3.12
CA ALA A 75 7.48 0.08 -4.14
C ALA A 75 8.12 1.32 -3.51
N LEU A 76 7.59 1.78 -2.37
CA LEU A 76 8.18 2.89 -1.63
C LEU A 76 9.45 2.50 -0.90
N ALA A 77 9.53 1.27 -0.41
CA ALA A 77 10.75 0.78 0.21
C ALA A 77 11.91 0.83 -0.79
N THR A 78 11.69 0.39 -2.03
CA THR A 78 12.71 0.47 -3.09
C THR A 78 13.11 1.91 -3.38
N GLU A 79 12.14 2.83 -3.51
CA GLU A 79 12.42 4.26 -3.73
C GLU A 79 13.26 4.87 -2.58
N LYS A 80 12.87 4.60 -1.33
CA LYS A 80 13.57 5.13 -0.16
C LYS A 80 14.94 4.51 0.03
N TYR A 81 15.07 3.21 -0.24
CA TYR A 81 16.35 2.52 -0.25
C TYR A 81 17.33 3.16 -1.25
N GLU A 82 16.90 3.42 -2.48
CA GLU A 82 17.73 4.11 -3.47
C GLU A 82 18.11 5.51 -3.00
N ALA A 83 17.13 6.29 -2.51
CA ALA A 83 17.36 7.65 -2.02
C ALA A 83 18.33 7.71 -0.82
N PHE A 84 18.27 6.76 0.11
CA PHE A 84 19.17 6.72 1.27
C PHE A 84 20.53 6.15 0.93
N ARG A 85 20.63 5.26 -0.06
CA ARG A 85 21.91 4.75 -0.55
C ARG A 85 22.78 5.84 -1.19
N ASP A 86 22.16 6.90 -1.68
CA ASP A 86 22.88 8.08 -2.21
C ASP A 86 23.46 8.97 -1.10
N LEU A 87 23.13 8.74 0.18
CA LEU A 87 23.73 9.46 1.30
C LEU A 87 25.21 9.05 1.49
N PRO A 88 26.12 10.01 1.69
CA PRO A 88 27.54 9.73 1.77
C PRO A 88 27.90 8.94 3.04
N GLY A 89 28.50 7.76 2.86
CA GLY A 89 29.03 6.97 3.98
C GLY A 89 28.00 6.20 4.80
N VAL A 90 26.72 6.23 4.40
CA VAL A 90 25.64 5.49 5.07
C VAL A 90 25.46 4.13 4.40
N SER A 91 25.45 3.07 5.20
CA SER A 91 25.08 1.73 4.76
C SER A 91 23.58 1.50 4.95
N VAL A 92 22.92 1.02 3.90
CA VAL A 92 21.46 0.87 3.87
C VAL A 92 21.10 -0.57 3.54
N GLY A 93 20.24 -1.17 4.36
CA GLY A 93 19.58 -2.46 4.12
C GLY A 93 18.12 -2.28 3.71
N ILE A 94 17.55 -3.31 3.07
CA ILE A 94 16.12 -3.36 2.72
C ILE A 94 15.55 -4.75 3.06
N THR A 95 14.37 -4.78 3.69
CA THR A 95 13.59 -6.00 3.88
C THR A 95 12.10 -5.77 3.60
N THR A 96 11.60 -6.41 2.54
CA THR A 96 10.24 -6.19 2.02
C THR A 96 9.58 -7.48 1.50
N GLY A 97 10.32 -8.59 1.43
CA GLY A 97 9.85 -9.91 1.01
C GLY A 97 10.49 -10.40 -0.29
N ASP A 98 10.49 -9.57 -1.33
CA ASP A 98 11.15 -9.88 -2.61
C ASP A 98 12.62 -9.44 -2.64
N PHE A 99 12.95 -8.45 -1.79
CA PHE A 99 14.29 -7.94 -1.53
C PHE A 99 14.51 -8.05 -0.03
N ASP A 100 15.15 -9.13 0.38
CA ASP A 100 15.60 -9.31 1.76
C ASP A 100 17.12 -9.40 1.73
N SER A 101 17.80 -8.39 2.29
CA SER A 101 19.12 -8.64 2.90
C SER A 101 18.94 -9.74 3.94
N ARG A 102 19.97 -10.58 4.16
CA ARG A 102 19.85 -11.62 5.20
C ARG A 102 19.72 -10.95 6.56
N ASP A 103 18.94 -11.53 7.47
CA ASP A 103 18.76 -10.97 8.83
C ASP A 103 20.09 -10.73 9.56
N GLU A 104 21.08 -11.61 9.34
CA GLU A 104 22.44 -11.47 9.87
C GLU A 104 23.21 -10.25 9.31
N GLU A 105 22.86 -9.79 8.11
CA GLU A 105 23.46 -8.63 7.43
C GLU A 105 22.76 -7.32 7.81
N LEU A 106 21.51 -7.37 8.32
CA LEU A 106 20.75 -6.18 8.71
C LEU A 106 21.33 -5.47 9.94
N ASN A 107 21.97 -6.21 10.85
CA ASN A 107 22.66 -5.67 12.02
C ASN A 107 23.82 -4.72 11.68
N ASP A 108 24.42 -4.89 10.50
CA ASP A 108 25.60 -4.14 10.10
C ASP A 108 25.25 -2.85 9.35
N HIS A 109 23.95 -2.56 9.15
CA HIS A 109 23.47 -1.39 8.43
C HIS A 109 23.12 -0.23 9.35
N ASP A 110 23.50 0.99 8.94
CA ASP A 110 23.13 2.21 9.66
C ASP A 110 21.63 2.51 9.51
N VAL A 111 21.07 2.19 8.33
CA VAL A 111 19.64 2.39 8.01
C VAL A 111 19.03 1.09 7.47
N VAL A 112 17.87 0.69 7.98
CA VAL A 112 17.08 -0.43 7.45
C VAL A 112 15.73 0.10 6.95
N VAL A 113 15.45 -0.12 5.66
CA VAL A 113 14.14 0.21 5.07
C VAL A 113 13.25 -1.03 5.06
N ALA A 114 12.09 -0.97 5.70
CA ALA A 114 11.20 -2.13 5.83
C ALA A 114 9.72 -1.76 5.70
N THR A 115 8.86 -2.75 5.39
CA THR A 115 7.41 -2.58 5.57
C THR A 115 7.00 -2.90 7.00
N SER A 116 5.86 -2.37 7.46
CA SER A 116 5.33 -2.65 8.82
C SER A 116 5.18 -4.14 9.10
N GLU A 117 4.76 -4.93 8.11
CA GLU A 117 4.60 -6.38 8.22
C GLU A 117 5.95 -7.09 8.37
N LYS A 118 7.01 -6.58 7.73
CA LYS A 118 8.35 -7.16 7.85
C LYS A 118 8.99 -6.88 9.20
N VAL A 119 8.73 -5.71 9.77
CA VAL A 119 9.15 -5.39 11.14
C VAL A 119 8.39 -6.25 12.14
N ASP A 120 7.06 -6.39 12.01
CA ASP A 120 6.27 -7.29 12.87
C ASP A 120 6.76 -8.74 12.77
N SER A 121 7.03 -9.22 11.55
CA SER A 121 7.59 -10.55 11.32
C SER A 121 8.97 -10.72 11.97
N ALA A 122 9.86 -9.72 11.89
CA ALA A 122 11.17 -9.76 12.53
C ALA A 122 11.05 -9.84 14.07
N ILE A 123 10.12 -9.07 14.66
CA ILE A 123 9.81 -9.14 16.11
C ILE A 123 9.30 -10.54 16.47
N ARG A 124 8.36 -11.10 15.70
CA ARG A 124 7.79 -12.43 15.96
C ARG A 124 8.84 -13.55 15.92
N ASN A 125 9.85 -13.41 15.06
CA ASN A 125 10.91 -14.40 14.89
C ASN A 125 12.15 -14.13 15.76
N GLY A 126 12.11 -13.11 16.64
CA GLY A 126 13.22 -12.79 17.54
C GLY A 126 14.49 -12.34 16.80
N ALA A 127 14.34 -11.59 15.71
CA ALA A 127 15.47 -11.11 14.94
C ALA A 127 16.27 -10.07 15.76
N ALA A 128 17.57 -10.36 15.97
CA ALA A 128 18.43 -9.56 16.84
C ALA A 128 18.51 -8.07 16.45
N TRP A 129 18.42 -7.75 15.15
CA TRP A 129 18.54 -6.39 14.65
C TRP A 129 17.45 -5.44 15.13
N VAL A 130 16.31 -5.98 15.56
CA VAL A 130 15.21 -5.15 16.07
C VAL A 130 15.53 -4.60 17.46
N GLU A 131 16.34 -5.31 18.25
CA GLU A 131 16.73 -4.88 19.61
C GLU A 131 17.72 -3.71 19.59
N ASP A 132 18.44 -3.50 18.48
CA ASP A 132 19.42 -2.43 18.29
C ASP A 132 18.84 -1.16 17.63
N VAL A 133 17.53 -1.12 17.36
CA VAL A 133 16.85 0.03 16.74
C VAL A 133 16.69 1.17 17.75
N GLY A 134 17.42 2.27 17.53
CA GLY A 134 17.35 3.47 18.37
C GLY A 134 16.48 4.60 17.77
N CYS A 135 16.23 4.58 16.46
CA CYS A 135 15.34 5.52 15.77
C CYS A 135 14.40 4.79 14.83
N ALA A 136 13.09 5.02 14.94
CA ALA A 136 12.07 4.51 14.03
C ALA A 136 11.32 5.65 13.34
N VAL A 137 11.55 5.79 12.04
CA VAL A 137 10.80 6.72 11.19
C VAL A 137 9.64 5.96 10.54
N VAL A 138 8.41 6.47 10.70
CA VAL A 138 7.19 5.89 10.14
C VAL A 138 6.64 6.79 9.06
N ASP A 139 6.80 6.38 7.80
CA ASP A 139 6.25 7.11 6.65
C ASP A 139 4.74 6.85 6.50
N GLU A 140 3.99 7.89 6.16
CA GLU A 140 2.53 7.87 6.02
C GLU A 140 1.79 7.28 7.25
N ILE A 141 2.15 7.74 8.46
CA ILE A 141 1.60 7.22 9.72
C ILE A 141 0.07 7.32 9.84
N HIS A 142 -0.58 8.21 9.07
CA HIS A 142 -2.05 8.25 8.97
C HIS A 142 -2.68 6.95 8.45
N LEU A 143 -1.89 6.03 7.89
CA LEU A 143 -2.34 4.68 7.55
C LEU A 143 -2.71 3.83 8.77
N LEU A 144 -2.56 4.34 10.00
CA LEU A 144 -3.26 3.83 11.19
C LEU A 144 -4.78 3.73 10.97
N ASP A 145 -5.39 4.59 10.14
CA ASP A 145 -6.81 4.52 9.79
C ASP A 145 -7.12 3.44 8.71
N SER A 146 -6.11 2.75 8.20
CA SER A 146 -6.28 1.70 7.19
C SER A 146 -6.76 0.40 7.83
N PRO A 147 -7.88 -0.20 7.38
CA PRO A 147 -8.33 -1.51 7.88
C PRO A 147 -7.33 -2.64 7.62
N ASP A 148 -6.64 -2.58 6.48
CA ASP A 148 -5.72 -3.64 6.04
C ASP A 148 -4.34 -3.56 6.73
N ARG A 149 -3.93 -2.39 7.22
CA ARG A 149 -2.53 -2.13 7.63
C ARG A 149 -2.37 -1.42 8.97
N GLY A 150 -3.35 -0.63 9.37
CA GLY A 150 -3.34 0.12 10.60
C GLY A 150 -3.07 -0.75 11.83
N PRO A 151 -3.78 -1.89 12.00
CA PRO A 151 -3.55 -2.77 13.16
C PRO A 151 -2.12 -3.27 13.26
N THR A 152 -1.51 -3.67 12.14
CA THR A 152 -0.12 -4.12 12.12
C THR A 152 0.84 -2.99 12.46
N LEU A 153 0.70 -1.81 11.84
CA LEU A 153 1.56 -0.67 12.16
C LEU A 153 1.46 -0.30 13.65
N GLU A 154 0.25 -0.24 14.17
CA GLU A 154 -0.05 0.11 15.56
C GLU A 154 0.58 -0.87 16.56
N VAL A 155 0.37 -2.17 16.37
CA VAL A 155 0.93 -3.21 17.26
C VAL A 155 2.45 -3.30 17.13
N THR A 156 3.01 -3.13 15.93
CA THR A 156 4.46 -3.09 15.72
C THR A 156 5.09 -1.94 16.50
N LEU A 157 4.52 -0.73 16.46
CA LEU A 157 5.04 0.40 17.21
C LEU A 157 4.94 0.19 18.72
N ALA A 158 3.83 -0.36 19.21
CA ALA A 158 3.67 -0.71 20.62
C ALA A 158 4.74 -1.72 21.09
N LYS A 159 5.02 -2.76 20.28
CA LYS A 159 6.06 -3.77 20.60
C LYS A 159 7.47 -3.19 20.52
N LEU A 160 7.78 -2.39 19.49
CA LEU A 160 9.09 -1.73 19.34
C LEU A 160 9.40 -0.85 20.55
N ARG A 161 8.48 0.03 20.97
CA ARG A 161 8.67 0.90 22.14
C ARG A 161 8.86 0.12 23.44
N ARG A 162 8.36 -1.12 23.52
CA ARG A 162 8.57 -2.01 24.67
C ARG A 162 9.94 -2.71 24.61
N LEU A 163 10.42 -3.06 23.42
CA LEU A 163 11.76 -3.63 23.22
C LEU A 163 12.85 -2.57 23.46
N THR A 164 12.64 -1.36 22.95
CA THR A 164 13.56 -0.22 23.06
C THR A 164 12.85 0.97 23.75
N PRO A 165 12.91 1.08 25.09
CA PRO A 165 12.21 2.12 25.85
C PRO A 165 12.63 3.55 25.52
N ASP A 166 13.87 3.76 25.08
CA ASP A 166 14.43 5.05 24.69
C ASP A 166 14.35 5.28 23.16
N LEU A 167 13.51 4.52 22.45
CA LEU A 167 13.32 4.61 21.00
C LEU A 167 12.79 5.99 20.60
N GLN A 168 13.54 6.70 19.75
CA GLN A 168 13.02 7.88 19.06
C GLN A 168 12.02 7.44 17.98
N VAL A 169 10.81 8.00 17.99
CA VAL A 169 9.80 7.75 16.96
C VAL A 169 9.52 9.02 16.17
N VAL A 170 9.69 8.94 14.85
CA VAL A 170 9.38 10.05 13.93
C VAL A 170 8.22 9.66 13.02
N GLY A 171 7.02 10.15 13.33
CA GLY A 171 5.83 9.93 12.53
C GLY A 171 5.70 10.97 11.42
N LEU A 172 5.72 10.55 10.15
CA LEU A 172 5.50 11.43 9.00
C LEU A 172 4.08 11.24 8.49
N SER A 173 3.30 12.32 8.47
CA SER A 173 1.91 12.26 8.00
C SER A 173 1.58 13.35 6.99
N ALA A 174 0.59 13.09 6.15
CA ALA A 174 -0.23 14.17 5.59
C ALA A 174 -1.06 14.83 6.72
N THR A 175 -1.58 16.03 6.46
CA THR A 175 -2.46 16.72 7.41
C THR A 175 -3.69 15.86 7.73
N VAL A 176 -4.01 15.70 9.01
CA VAL A 176 -5.14 14.92 9.56
C VAL A 176 -5.74 15.67 10.74
N ALA A 177 -7.02 15.45 11.05
CA ALA A 177 -7.73 16.24 12.06
C ALA A 177 -7.23 16.05 13.51
N ASN A 178 -6.78 14.85 13.86
CA ASN A 178 -6.33 14.45 15.20
C ASN A 178 -4.84 14.09 15.24
N ALA A 179 -4.01 14.86 14.53
CA ALA A 179 -2.56 14.64 14.54
C ALA A 179 -1.96 14.78 15.95
N ASP A 180 -2.58 15.61 16.80
CA ASP A 180 -2.26 15.76 18.22
C ASP A 180 -2.49 14.47 19.01
N GLU A 181 -3.59 13.75 18.75
CA GLU A 181 -3.85 12.47 19.40
C GLU A 181 -2.80 11.41 19.03
N VAL A 182 -2.34 11.39 17.77
CA VAL A 182 -1.24 10.49 17.34
C VAL A 182 0.09 10.89 17.99
N ALA A 183 0.36 12.18 18.11
CA ALA A 183 1.57 12.70 18.76
C ALA A 183 1.57 12.37 20.27
N ASP A 184 0.45 12.59 20.95
CA ASP A 184 0.26 12.27 22.37
C ASP A 184 0.42 10.77 22.63
N TRP A 185 -0.14 9.90 21.77
CA TRP A 185 0.05 8.45 21.88
C TRP A 185 1.53 8.04 21.78
N LEU A 186 2.29 8.68 20.88
CA LEU A 186 3.71 8.39 20.67
C LEU A 186 4.65 9.10 21.64
N ASP A 187 4.12 9.90 22.58
CA ASP A 187 4.88 10.80 23.44
C ASP A 187 5.83 11.69 22.61
N ALA A 188 5.30 12.29 21.53
CA ALA A 188 6.04 13.03 20.53
C ALA A 188 5.62 14.50 20.46
N GLU A 189 6.53 15.39 20.09
CA GLU A 189 6.19 16.79 19.80
C GLU A 189 5.49 16.88 18.44
N LEU A 190 4.38 17.60 18.38
CA LEU A 190 3.60 17.77 17.16
C LEU A 190 4.11 18.95 16.32
N VAL A 191 4.44 18.68 15.07
CA VAL A 191 4.75 19.70 14.06
C VAL A 191 3.65 19.72 13.00
N THR A 192 2.86 20.80 12.99
CA THR A 192 1.87 21.10 11.95
C THR A 192 2.27 22.32 11.14
N SER A 193 1.93 22.31 9.85
CA SER A 193 2.12 23.46 8.97
C SER A 193 1.30 23.32 7.71
N ASP A 194 0.69 24.40 7.24
CA ASP A 194 0.05 24.45 5.91
C ASP A 194 1.00 24.93 4.81
N TRP A 195 2.26 25.22 5.16
CA TRP A 195 3.24 25.76 4.22
C TRP A 195 3.53 24.78 3.09
N ARG A 196 3.65 25.32 1.87
CA ARG A 196 4.05 24.57 0.67
C ARG A 196 5.05 25.39 -0.15
N PRO A 197 5.96 24.74 -0.91
CA PRO A 197 6.92 25.44 -1.75
C PRO A 197 6.27 26.15 -2.95
N VAL A 198 5.08 25.71 -3.37
CA VAL A 198 4.32 26.27 -4.48
C VAL A 198 2.88 26.49 -4.01
N ASP A 199 2.32 27.67 -4.30
CA ASP A 199 0.94 28.00 -3.97
C ASP A 199 -0.03 27.06 -4.69
N LEU A 200 -0.99 26.49 -3.96
CA LEU A 200 -2.00 25.57 -4.47
C LEU A 200 -3.34 26.28 -4.60
N ARG A 201 -3.92 26.29 -5.81
CA ARG A 201 -5.29 26.74 -6.06
C ARG A 201 -6.19 25.54 -6.25
N THR A 202 -7.17 25.35 -5.37
CA THR A 202 -8.16 24.28 -5.49
C THR A 202 -9.46 24.82 -6.08
N GLY A 203 -10.18 24.01 -6.85
CA GLY A 203 -11.44 24.43 -7.46
C GLY A 203 -12.30 23.28 -7.97
N VAL A 204 -13.54 23.62 -8.33
CA VAL A 204 -14.49 22.70 -8.95
C VAL A 204 -14.78 23.17 -10.37
N TYR A 205 -14.70 22.26 -11.33
CA TYR A 205 -15.13 22.49 -12.70
C TYR A 205 -16.60 22.08 -12.85
N ALA A 206 -17.41 23.00 -13.37
CA ALA A 206 -18.77 22.74 -13.82
C ALA A 206 -19.14 23.73 -14.94
N ASP A 207 -20.00 23.33 -15.86
CA ASP A 207 -20.58 24.19 -16.91
C ASP A 207 -19.58 25.02 -17.73
N GLY A 208 -18.41 24.45 -18.04
CA GLY A 208 -17.41 25.13 -18.86
C GLY A 208 -16.55 26.15 -18.11
N ALA A 209 -16.54 26.12 -16.77
CA ALA A 209 -15.68 26.97 -15.97
C ALA A 209 -15.16 26.25 -14.72
N ILE A 210 -13.96 26.63 -14.29
CA ILE A 210 -13.40 26.29 -12.98
C ILE A 210 -13.76 27.42 -12.02
N THR A 211 -14.37 27.09 -10.88
CA THR A 211 -14.56 28.02 -9.76
C THR A 211 -13.60 27.65 -8.65
N PHE A 212 -12.64 28.53 -8.37
CA PHE A 212 -11.61 28.34 -7.36
C PHE A 212 -12.10 28.67 -5.94
N GLU A 213 -11.37 28.22 -4.94
CA GLU A 213 -11.64 28.44 -3.52
C GLU A 213 -11.79 29.93 -3.17
N ASP A 214 -10.95 30.79 -3.72
CA ASP A 214 -10.95 32.25 -3.58
C ASP A 214 -12.16 32.95 -4.24
N GLY A 215 -12.98 32.20 -4.99
CA GLY A 215 -14.13 32.70 -5.74
C GLY A 215 -13.81 33.17 -7.15
N ASP A 216 -12.55 33.10 -7.58
CA ASP A 216 -12.17 33.36 -8.96
C ASP A 216 -12.77 32.28 -9.88
N ALA A 217 -13.19 32.69 -11.07
CA ALA A 217 -13.69 31.78 -12.09
C ALA A 217 -12.85 31.88 -13.37
N ARG A 218 -12.45 30.72 -13.91
CA ARG A 218 -11.74 30.59 -15.19
C ARG A 218 -12.60 29.83 -16.18
N ALA A 219 -12.97 30.47 -17.29
CA ALA A 219 -13.67 29.79 -18.37
C ALA A 219 -12.74 28.78 -19.07
N VAL A 220 -13.19 27.53 -19.15
CA VAL A 220 -12.54 26.42 -19.86
C VAL A 220 -13.64 25.68 -20.63
N PRO A 221 -14.09 26.22 -21.77
CA PRO A 221 -15.19 25.63 -22.52
C PRO A 221 -14.82 24.26 -23.07
N THR A 222 -15.77 23.32 -23.09
CA THR A 222 -15.50 21.96 -23.59
C THR A 222 -15.34 21.86 -25.10
N GLU A 223 -15.88 22.82 -25.84
CA GLU A 223 -15.90 22.82 -27.32
C GLU A 223 -16.53 21.56 -27.96
N GLY A 224 -17.35 20.83 -27.18
CA GLY A 224 -17.98 19.58 -27.60
C GLY A 224 -17.33 18.31 -27.03
N ASP A 225 -16.19 18.44 -26.36
CA ASP A 225 -15.45 17.32 -25.77
C ASP A 225 -15.88 17.06 -24.31
N ALA A 226 -15.28 16.05 -23.68
CA ALA A 226 -15.47 15.80 -22.26
C ALA A 226 -14.78 16.90 -21.42
N PRO A 227 -15.35 17.30 -20.26
CA PRO A 227 -14.72 18.22 -19.30
C PRO A 227 -13.23 17.98 -19.04
N THR A 228 -12.87 16.71 -18.82
CA THR A 228 -11.50 16.29 -18.52
C THR A 228 -10.54 16.60 -19.67
N VAL A 229 -10.99 16.41 -20.92
CA VAL A 229 -10.19 16.71 -22.12
C VAL A 229 -9.93 18.21 -22.22
N ALA A 230 -10.96 19.04 -21.98
CA ALA A 230 -10.82 20.49 -22.01
C ALA A 230 -9.86 21.01 -20.92
N LEU A 231 -9.95 20.48 -19.71
CA LEU A 231 -9.05 20.82 -18.60
C LEU A 231 -7.60 20.44 -18.88
N VAL A 232 -7.37 19.27 -19.49
CA VAL A 232 -6.03 18.82 -19.90
C VAL A 232 -5.49 19.70 -21.03
N ARG A 233 -6.30 19.96 -22.07
CA ARG A 233 -5.94 20.82 -23.20
C ARG A 233 -5.53 22.22 -22.73
N ASP A 234 -6.32 22.83 -21.86
CA ASP A 234 -6.03 24.15 -21.30
C ASP A 234 -4.71 24.15 -20.49
N ALA A 235 -4.45 23.10 -19.69
CA ALA A 235 -3.22 22.98 -18.93
C ALA A 235 -1.97 22.81 -19.82
N VAL A 236 -2.05 21.98 -20.85
CA VAL A 236 -0.93 21.69 -21.76
C VAL A 236 -0.68 22.85 -22.73
N ALA A 237 -1.73 23.51 -23.23
CA ALA A 237 -1.61 24.67 -24.11
C ALA A 237 -0.86 25.85 -23.46
N ASP A 238 -0.95 25.98 -22.14
CA ASP A 238 -0.23 26.99 -21.37
C ASP A 238 1.16 26.48 -20.87
N GLY A 239 1.68 25.38 -21.43
CA GLY A 239 3.03 24.85 -21.17
C GLY A 239 3.17 23.98 -19.92
N GLY A 240 2.05 23.57 -19.32
CA GLY A 240 2.01 22.73 -18.13
C GLY A 240 1.99 21.24 -18.44
N GLN A 241 2.29 20.43 -17.42
CA GLN A 241 1.93 19.02 -17.41
C GLN A 241 0.65 18.82 -16.60
N CYS A 242 -0.13 17.79 -16.95
CA CYS A 242 -1.39 17.47 -16.28
C CYS A 242 -1.37 16.05 -15.71
N LEU A 243 -1.83 15.88 -14.48
CA LEU A 243 -2.08 14.59 -13.85
C LEU A 243 -3.58 14.40 -13.64
N VAL A 244 -4.15 13.34 -14.20
CA VAL A 244 -5.59 13.08 -14.15
C VAL A 244 -5.87 11.83 -13.34
N PHE A 245 -6.70 11.92 -12.30
CA PHE A 245 -7.13 10.79 -11.48
C PHE A 245 -8.51 10.28 -11.88
N VAL A 246 -8.59 8.97 -12.10
CA VAL A 246 -9.82 8.22 -12.44
C VAL A 246 -9.90 6.94 -11.60
N ASN A 247 -11.10 6.39 -11.41
CA ASN A 247 -11.35 5.33 -10.42
C ASN A 247 -11.03 3.91 -10.88
N SER A 248 -10.75 3.69 -12.17
CA SER A 248 -10.53 2.35 -12.71
C SER A 248 -9.42 2.29 -13.75
N ARG A 249 -8.79 1.12 -13.85
CA ARG A 249 -7.72 0.84 -14.81
C ARG A 249 -8.22 0.90 -16.26
N GLN A 250 -9.46 0.49 -16.48
CA GLN A 250 -10.09 0.61 -17.79
C GLN A 250 -10.23 2.10 -18.16
N ALA A 251 -10.78 2.90 -17.25
CA ALA A 251 -10.92 4.34 -17.45
C ALA A 251 -9.57 5.04 -17.70
N THR A 252 -8.50 4.65 -16.99
CA THR A 252 -7.18 5.26 -17.23
C THR A 252 -6.71 5.03 -18.67
N GLN A 253 -6.92 3.83 -19.21
CA GLN A 253 -6.48 3.48 -20.55
C GLN A 253 -7.37 4.09 -21.63
N GLU A 254 -8.69 4.10 -21.43
CA GLU A 254 -9.64 4.73 -22.36
C GLU A 254 -9.37 6.23 -22.48
N LEU A 255 -9.31 6.94 -21.35
CA LEU A 255 -9.07 8.38 -21.36
C LEU A 255 -7.68 8.74 -21.89
N ALA A 256 -6.65 7.94 -21.59
CA ALA A 256 -5.31 8.19 -22.14
C ALA A 256 -5.27 8.03 -23.67
N ARG A 257 -6.03 7.08 -24.24
CA ARG A 257 -6.16 6.93 -25.70
C ARG A 257 -6.90 8.11 -26.31
N ASP A 258 -8.03 8.50 -25.72
CA ASP A 258 -8.80 9.66 -26.17
C ASP A 258 -7.92 10.93 -26.18
N LEU A 259 -7.15 11.16 -25.11
CA LEU A 259 -6.22 12.29 -25.02
C LEU A 259 -5.03 12.20 -25.99
N ALA A 260 -4.59 11.00 -26.36
CA ALA A 260 -3.53 10.79 -27.34
C ALA A 260 -3.99 11.15 -28.77
N ASP A 261 -5.29 11.01 -29.06
CA ASP A 261 -5.90 11.35 -30.35
C ASP A 261 -6.14 12.87 -30.52
N GLU A 262 -6.12 13.64 -29.43
CA GLU A 262 -6.32 15.10 -29.40
C GLU A 262 -5.14 15.94 -29.96
N GLU A 263 -4.04 15.29 -30.34
CA GLU A 263 -2.80 15.96 -30.82
C GLU A 263 -2.34 17.11 -29.90
N LEU A 264 -2.26 16.83 -28.59
CA LEU A 264 -1.88 17.83 -27.58
C LEU A 264 -0.52 18.48 -27.90
N PRO A 265 -0.38 19.81 -27.67
CA PRO A 265 0.86 20.53 -27.94
C PRO A 265 2.05 19.94 -27.17
N VAL A 266 3.25 20.11 -27.70
CA VAL A 266 4.49 19.69 -27.02
C VAL A 266 4.74 20.62 -25.85
N SER A 267 4.75 20.05 -24.63
CA SER A 267 4.83 20.82 -23.38
C SER A 267 6.20 21.46 -23.11
N ALA A 268 7.27 21.02 -23.78
CA ALA A 268 8.62 21.54 -23.59
C ALA A 268 9.48 21.51 -24.87
N ASP A 269 10.34 22.52 -25.03
CA ASP A 269 11.46 22.47 -25.98
C ASP A 269 12.43 21.35 -25.56
N GLY A 270 12.60 20.34 -26.41
CA GLY A 270 13.54 19.23 -26.18
C GLY A 270 12.93 17.92 -25.68
N ALA A 271 11.61 17.82 -25.53
CA ALA A 271 10.93 16.57 -25.19
C ALA A 271 11.20 15.46 -26.22
N ASP A 272 11.62 14.29 -25.76
CA ASP A 272 11.87 13.10 -26.58
C ASP A 272 10.81 12.01 -26.33
N ARG A 273 9.58 12.33 -26.75
CA ARG A 273 8.44 11.40 -26.72
C ARG A 273 8.75 10.06 -27.40
N ALA A 274 9.61 10.08 -28.42
CA ALA A 274 9.98 8.87 -29.17
C ALA A 274 10.90 7.97 -28.34
N ALA A 275 11.88 8.53 -27.62
CA ALA A 275 12.72 7.77 -26.71
C ALA A 275 11.91 7.16 -25.57
N ALA A 276 11.05 7.93 -24.91
CA ALA A 276 10.18 7.43 -23.85
C ALA A 276 9.28 6.28 -24.33
N ALA A 277 8.67 6.42 -25.51
CA ALA A 277 7.86 5.37 -26.11
C ALA A 277 8.67 4.12 -26.47
N GLU A 278 9.88 4.28 -26.99
CA GLU A 278 10.75 3.16 -27.35
C GLU A 278 11.26 2.40 -26.12
N GLU A 279 11.58 3.11 -25.03
CA GLU A 279 11.94 2.50 -23.75
C GLU A 279 10.80 1.59 -23.26
N ILE A 280 9.57 2.11 -23.21
CA ILE A 280 8.39 1.35 -22.82
C ILE A 280 8.14 0.17 -23.77
N ARG A 281 8.28 0.40 -25.08
CA ARG A 281 8.06 -0.62 -26.12
C ARG A 281 9.07 -1.75 -26.03
N SER A 282 10.32 -1.46 -25.69
CA SER A 282 11.39 -2.46 -25.62
C SER A 282 11.12 -3.58 -24.60
N SER A 283 10.37 -3.26 -23.54
CA SER A 283 9.94 -4.20 -22.48
C SER A 283 8.46 -4.61 -22.61
N ALA A 284 7.75 -4.15 -23.66
CA ALA A 284 6.33 -4.44 -23.87
C ALA A 284 6.13 -5.84 -24.45
N THR A 285 5.73 -6.79 -23.61
CA THR A 285 5.36 -8.15 -24.05
C THR A 285 3.85 -8.42 -24.01
N THR A 286 3.02 -7.38 -23.80
CA THR A 286 1.56 -7.50 -23.67
C THR A 286 0.88 -6.37 -24.43
N GLY A 287 -0.39 -6.57 -24.82
CA GLY A 287 -1.18 -5.53 -25.49
C GLY A 287 -1.32 -4.25 -24.66
N THR A 288 -1.34 -4.34 -23.33
CA THR A 288 -1.32 -3.18 -22.44
C THR A 288 -0.02 -2.39 -22.55
N GLY A 289 1.14 -3.05 -22.60
CA GLY A 289 2.43 -2.38 -22.77
C GLY A 289 2.55 -1.70 -24.13
N THR A 290 2.05 -2.34 -25.20
CA THR A 290 2.00 -1.73 -26.53
C THR A 290 1.10 -0.49 -26.55
N ALA A 291 -0.11 -0.60 -26.00
CA ALA A 291 -1.03 0.54 -25.91
C ALA A 291 -0.44 1.71 -25.09
N LEU A 292 0.35 1.41 -24.04
CA LEU A 292 1.06 2.42 -23.27
C LEU A 292 2.12 3.14 -24.11
N ALA A 293 2.94 2.40 -24.86
CA ALA A 293 3.95 2.97 -25.75
C ALA A 293 3.32 3.83 -26.85
N ASP A 294 2.20 3.38 -27.44
CA ASP A 294 1.48 4.14 -28.47
C ASP A 294 0.94 5.47 -27.95
N CYS A 295 0.43 5.50 -26.71
CA CYS A 295 0.05 6.76 -26.06
C CYS A 295 1.29 7.63 -25.79
N ALA A 296 2.39 7.03 -25.32
CA ALA A 296 3.61 7.76 -24.98
C ALA A 296 4.23 8.48 -26.18
N GLU A 297 4.11 7.92 -27.40
CA GLU A 297 4.51 8.61 -28.64
C GLU A 297 3.76 9.93 -28.88
N ARG A 298 2.57 10.06 -28.30
CA ARG A 298 1.74 11.27 -28.33
C ARG A 298 1.92 12.17 -27.10
N GLY A 299 2.81 11.78 -26.18
CA GLY A 299 3.08 12.52 -24.94
C GLY A 299 2.03 12.30 -23.84
N VAL A 300 1.25 11.21 -23.93
CA VAL A 300 0.24 10.83 -22.94
C VAL A 300 0.58 9.44 -22.41
N ALA A 301 0.41 9.19 -21.11
CA ALA A 301 0.54 7.85 -20.56
C ALA A 301 -0.60 7.54 -19.59
N PHE A 302 -0.84 6.25 -19.35
CA PHE A 302 -1.69 5.80 -18.26
C PHE A 302 -0.85 5.12 -17.18
N HIS A 303 -1.28 5.20 -15.92
CA HIS A 303 -0.57 4.62 -14.77
C HIS A 303 -1.54 3.92 -13.81
N HIS A 304 -1.28 2.64 -13.53
CA HIS A 304 -2.06 1.88 -12.55
C HIS A 304 -1.32 0.63 -12.07
N ALA A 305 -1.77 0.04 -10.95
CA ALA A 305 -1.17 -1.16 -10.36
C ALA A 305 -1.10 -2.40 -11.31
N GLY A 306 -1.93 -2.44 -12.36
CA GLY A 306 -1.85 -3.50 -13.38
C GLY A 306 -0.69 -3.40 -14.37
N LEU A 307 0.08 -2.30 -14.38
CA LEU A 307 1.30 -2.17 -15.19
C LEU A 307 2.46 -2.92 -14.56
N ARG A 308 3.48 -3.25 -15.34
CA ARG A 308 4.75 -3.78 -14.81
C ARG A 308 5.52 -2.69 -14.08
N SER A 309 6.34 -3.07 -13.10
CA SER A 309 7.19 -2.11 -12.35
C SER A 309 8.08 -1.29 -13.28
N GLU A 310 8.76 -1.95 -14.23
CA GLU A 310 9.57 -1.29 -15.26
C GLU A 310 8.78 -0.22 -16.04
N HIS A 311 7.55 -0.54 -16.47
CA HIS A 311 6.70 0.41 -17.19
C HIS A 311 6.26 1.60 -16.33
N ARG A 312 5.98 1.37 -15.04
CA ARG A 312 5.63 2.46 -14.11
C ARG A 312 6.82 3.40 -13.94
N THR A 313 8.01 2.87 -13.70
CA THR A 313 9.24 3.64 -13.58
C THR A 313 9.56 4.44 -14.84
N SER A 314 9.45 3.84 -16.04
CA SER A 314 9.66 4.57 -17.30
C SER A 314 8.66 5.71 -17.49
N VAL A 315 7.38 5.52 -17.15
CA VAL A 315 6.36 6.58 -17.23
C VAL A 315 6.65 7.70 -16.23
N GLU A 316 7.00 7.36 -15.00
CA GLU A 316 7.31 8.32 -13.94
C GLU A 316 8.54 9.17 -14.29
N SER A 317 9.61 8.54 -14.80
CA SER A 317 10.82 9.22 -15.26
C SER A 317 10.55 10.10 -16.48
N ALA A 318 9.91 9.57 -17.52
CA ALA A 318 9.58 10.34 -18.72
C ALA A 318 8.64 11.53 -18.43
N PHE A 319 7.79 11.43 -17.41
CA PHE A 319 7.00 12.58 -16.96
C PHE A 319 7.86 13.58 -16.17
N ARG A 320 8.74 13.13 -15.28
CA ARG A 320 9.67 14.02 -14.56
C ARG A 320 10.57 14.81 -15.52
N ASP A 321 11.04 14.15 -16.58
CA ASP A 321 11.92 14.71 -17.62
C ASP A 321 11.15 15.54 -18.66
N ARG A 322 9.82 15.63 -18.53
CA ARG A 322 8.90 16.37 -19.43
C ARG A 322 8.80 15.83 -20.85
N ASP A 323 9.20 14.58 -21.08
CA ASP A 323 8.92 13.87 -22.33
C ASP A 323 7.41 13.57 -22.47
N LEU A 324 6.76 13.28 -21.34
CA LEU A 324 5.31 13.13 -21.25
C LEU A 324 4.66 14.41 -20.75
N SER A 325 3.52 14.78 -21.35
CA SER A 325 2.74 15.96 -20.98
C SER A 325 1.56 15.63 -20.06
N VAL A 326 1.06 14.39 -20.14
CA VAL A 326 -0.11 13.95 -19.38
C VAL A 326 0.09 12.54 -18.83
N ILE A 327 -0.29 12.34 -17.56
CA ILE A 327 -0.52 11.01 -16.98
C ILE A 327 -1.99 10.90 -16.59
N VAL A 328 -2.65 9.81 -16.98
CA VAL A 328 -3.95 9.40 -16.44
C VAL A 328 -3.76 8.22 -15.49
N ALA A 329 -4.04 8.41 -14.21
CA ALA A 329 -3.72 7.46 -13.16
C ALA A 329 -4.91 7.04 -12.29
N THR A 330 -4.80 5.85 -11.68
CA THR A 330 -5.62 5.51 -10.52
C THR A 330 -5.09 6.20 -9.25
N PRO A 331 -5.91 6.36 -8.19
CA PRO A 331 -5.50 6.97 -6.91
C PRO A 331 -4.21 6.41 -6.30
N THR A 332 -3.86 5.17 -6.62
CA THR A 332 -2.62 4.52 -6.18
C THR A 332 -1.35 5.31 -6.50
N LEU A 333 -1.34 6.18 -7.52
CA LEU A 333 -0.18 7.03 -7.82
C LEU A 333 -0.06 8.23 -6.86
N ALA A 334 -1.18 8.66 -6.26
CA ALA A 334 -1.16 9.74 -5.28
C ALA A 334 -0.47 9.33 -3.98
N ALA A 335 -0.43 8.02 -3.68
CA ALA A 335 0.31 7.45 -2.57
C ALA A 335 1.76 7.18 -3.00
N GLY A 336 2.69 7.92 -2.40
CA GLY A 336 4.09 7.50 -2.36
C GLY A 336 5.02 7.90 -3.52
N VAL A 337 4.57 8.13 -4.75
CA VAL A 337 5.50 8.47 -5.85
C VAL A 337 5.66 9.99 -6.01
N ASN A 338 6.90 10.48 -6.17
CA ASN A 338 7.18 11.88 -6.42
C ASN A 338 6.99 12.30 -7.90
N VAL A 339 5.72 12.46 -8.31
CA VAL A 339 5.33 12.90 -9.66
C VAL A 339 4.43 14.16 -9.60
N PRO A 340 4.99 15.36 -9.41
CA PRO A 340 4.22 16.60 -9.40
C PRO A 340 3.87 17.07 -10.81
N ALA A 341 2.70 17.70 -10.98
CA ALA A 341 2.22 18.27 -12.23
C ALA A 341 1.74 19.71 -12.02
N ARG A 342 1.71 20.56 -13.05
CA ARG A 342 1.19 21.92 -12.87
C ARG A 342 -0.30 21.92 -12.54
N ARG A 343 -1.06 21.05 -13.21
CA ARG A 343 -2.48 20.84 -12.92
C ARG A 343 -2.73 19.38 -12.53
N VAL A 344 -3.53 19.18 -11.49
CA VAL A 344 -4.17 17.92 -11.13
C VAL A 344 -5.65 18.01 -11.43
N VAL A 345 -6.21 16.99 -12.08
CA VAL A 345 -7.64 16.86 -12.35
C VAL A 345 -8.14 15.58 -11.69
N VAL A 346 -9.07 15.70 -10.73
CA VAL A 346 -9.73 14.56 -10.11
C VAL A 346 -11.09 14.41 -10.79
N ARG A 347 -11.17 13.47 -11.74
CA ARG A 347 -12.39 13.22 -12.51
C ARG A 347 -13.40 12.42 -11.71
N ASP A 348 -12.93 11.33 -11.09
CA ASP A 348 -13.79 10.42 -10.36
C ASP A 348 -13.52 10.58 -8.86
N HIS A 349 -14.52 11.08 -8.13
CA HIS A 349 -14.46 11.37 -6.69
C HIS A 349 -15.28 10.37 -5.86
N HIS A 350 -15.76 9.29 -6.51
CA HIS A 350 -16.55 8.19 -5.93
C HIS A 350 -15.94 6.83 -6.30
N ARG A 351 -16.07 5.85 -5.41
CA ARG A 351 -15.66 4.45 -5.61
C ARG A 351 -16.77 3.47 -5.24
N TYR A 352 -16.78 2.31 -5.88
CA TYR A 352 -17.68 1.23 -5.54
C TYR A 352 -17.04 0.34 -4.47
N THR A 353 -17.78 0.09 -3.40
CA THR A 353 -17.43 -0.78 -2.27
C THR A 353 -18.51 -1.84 -2.11
N ASP A 354 -18.29 -2.82 -1.24
CA ASP A 354 -19.31 -3.84 -0.93
C ASP A 354 -20.59 -3.20 -0.33
N ASP A 355 -20.44 -2.05 0.33
CA ASP A 355 -21.54 -1.23 0.86
C ASP A 355 -22.15 -0.27 -0.18
N GLY A 356 -21.74 -0.37 -1.45
CA GLY A 356 -22.23 0.43 -2.56
C GLY A 356 -21.29 1.58 -2.97
N VAL A 357 -21.85 2.58 -3.67
CA VAL A 357 -21.09 3.75 -4.12
C VAL A 357 -20.83 4.67 -2.92
N GLN A 358 -19.56 4.88 -2.62
CA GLN A 358 -19.10 5.76 -1.55
C GLN A 358 -18.21 6.86 -2.13
N SER A 359 -18.26 8.03 -1.50
CA SER A 359 -17.34 9.10 -1.84
C SER A 359 -15.94 8.83 -1.33
N LEU A 360 -14.94 9.33 -2.05
CA LEU A 360 -13.56 9.23 -1.59
C LEU A 360 -13.40 10.00 -0.26
N PRO A 361 -12.48 9.54 0.62
CA PRO A 361 -12.09 10.30 1.79
C PRO A 361 -11.47 11.64 1.39
N VAL A 362 -11.66 12.67 2.22
CA VAL A 362 -11.08 13.99 2.02
C VAL A 362 -9.57 13.90 1.96
N LEU A 363 -8.96 13.11 2.85
CA LEU A 363 -7.51 12.89 2.85
C LEU A 363 -6.98 12.37 1.52
N GLU A 364 -7.68 11.41 0.90
CA GLU A 364 -7.27 10.81 -0.37
C GLU A 364 -7.32 11.83 -1.52
N VAL A 365 -8.38 12.65 -1.59
CA VAL A 365 -8.50 13.75 -2.57
C VAL A 365 -7.44 14.82 -2.33
N HIS A 366 -7.15 15.16 -1.06
CA HIS A 366 -6.13 16.13 -0.70
C HIS A 366 -4.71 15.66 -1.02
N GLN A 367 -4.44 14.36 -0.92
CA GLN A 367 -3.19 13.77 -1.38
C GLN A 367 -3.02 13.90 -2.90
N MET A 368 -4.10 13.70 -3.67
CA MET A 368 -4.09 13.96 -5.12
C MET A 368 -3.82 15.44 -5.40
N PHE A 369 -4.53 16.35 -4.73
CA PHE A 369 -4.35 17.79 -4.88
C PHE A 369 -2.94 18.24 -4.54
N GLY A 370 -2.31 17.62 -3.54
CA GLY A 370 -0.93 17.89 -3.14
C GLY A 370 0.13 17.54 -4.20
N ARG A 371 -0.26 16.89 -5.32
CA ARG A 371 0.61 16.68 -6.48
C ARG A 371 0.59 17.86 -7.46
N ALA A 372 -0.26 18.86 -7.25
CA ALA A 372 -0.29 20.05 -8.09
C ALA A 372 0.78 21.07 -7.66
N GLY A 373 1.50 21.61 -8.65
CA GLY A 373 2.60 22.55 -8.49
C GLY A 373 3.96 21.85 -8.43
N ARG A 374 4.83 22.11 -9.42
CA ARG A 374 6.22 21.61 -9.44
C ARG A 374 7.15 22.63 -8.77
N PRO A 375 7.81 22.29 -7.64
CA PRO A 375 8.77 23.17 -6.99
C PRO A 375 9.82 23.73 -7.96
N HIS A 376 10.12 25.02 -7.86
CA HIS A 376 11.08 25.76 -8.70
C HIS A 376 10.76 25.86 -10.20
N LEU A 377 9.71 25.19 -10.66
CA LEU A 377 9.35 25.09 -12.08
C LEU A 377 8.04 25.78 -12.41
N ASP A 378 7.05 25.69 -11.52
CA ASP A 378 5.74 26.31 -11.69
C ASP A 378 5.57 27.51 -10.75
N PRO A 379 4.92 28.59 -11.21
CA PRO A 379 4.58 29.72 -10.35
C PRO A 379 3.44 29.42 -9.38
N TYR A 380 2.60 28.43 -9.69
CA TYR A 380 1.47 27.96 -8.90
C TYR A 380 1.06 26.54 -9.35
N GLY A 381 0.35 25.82 -8.49
CA GLY A 381 -0.32 24.56 -8.82
C GLY A 381 -1.85 24.75 -8.84
N GLU A 382 -2.54 24.03 -9.72
CA GLU A 382 -4.01 23.99 -9.74
C GLU A 382 -4.51 22.56 -9.52
N ALA A 383 -5.47 22.36 -8.63
CA ALA A 383 -6.14 21.09 -8.42
C ALA A 383 -7.65 21.25 -8.61
N VAL A 384 -8.21 20.45 -9.51
CA VAL A 384 -9.59 20.65 -9.99
C VAL A 384 -10.38 19.36 -9.85
N LEU A 385 -11.51 19.43 -9.14
CA LEU A 385 -12.53 18.37 -9.15
C LEU A 385 -13.46 18.57 -10.35
N VAL A 386 -13.79 17.48 -11.04
CA VAL A 386 -14.80 17.51 -12.12
C VAL A 386 -16.17 17.19 -11.54
N GLY A 387 -17.10 18.12 -11.67
CA GLY A 387 -18.51 17.96 -11.37
C GLY A 387 -19.41 18.45 -12.50
N ASP A 388 -20.69 18.52 -12.21
CA ASP A 388 -21.75 19.09 -13.04
C ASP A 388 -22.56 20.14 -12.26
N GLU A 389 -23.59 20.71 -12.90
CA GLU A 389 -24.42 21.76 -12.28
C GLU A 389 -25.13 21.26 -10.99
N ASP A 390 -25.41 19.96 -10.91
CA ASP A 390 -26.18 19.37 -9.82
C ASP A 390 -25.28 19.06 -8.60
N ASP A 391 -24.02 18.68 -8.80
CA ASP A 391 -23.11 18.25 -7.71
C ASP A 391 -22.00 19.23 -7.35
N ALA A 392 -21.76 20.29 -8.13
CA ALA A 392 -20.61 21.18 -7.91
C ALA A 392 -20.58 21.86 -6.54
N ALA A 393 -21.75 22.21 -5.99
CA ALA A 393 -21.86 22.79 -4.65
C ALA A 393 -21.48 21.78 -3.56
N ASP A 394 -21.96 20.54 -3.68
CA ASP A 394 -21.70 19.44 -2.76
C ASP A 394 -20.21 19.06 -2.79
N LEU A 395 -19.61 19.00 -3.99
CA LEU A 395 -18.17 18.76 -4.17
C LEU A 395 -17.33 19.84 -3.50
N ARG A 396 -17.74 21.11 -3.65
CA ARG A 396 -17.05 22.23 -3.03
C ARG A 396 -17.12 22.13 -1.51
N GLU A 397 -18.30 21.93 -0.95
CA GLU A 397 -18.49 21.80 0.50
C GLU A 397 -17.71 20.61 1.07
N ARG A 398 -17.66 19.48 0.35
CA ARG A 398 -17.02 18.26 0.83
C ARG A 398 -15.50 18.31 0.82
N TYR A 399 -14.88 18.91 -0.21
CA TYR A 399 -13.44 18.75 -0.45
C TYR A 399 -12.63 20.05 -0.46
N ILE A 400 -13.23 21.18 -0.84
CA ILE A 400 -12.48 22.44 -1.04
C ILE A 400 -12.36 23.15 0.31
N GLY A 401 -11.12 23.25 0.82
CA GLY A 401 -10.85 23.83 2.14
C GLY A 401 -11.35 22.99 3.33
N ALA A 402 -11.80 21.76 3.08
CA ALA A 402 -12.29 20.85 4.11
C ALA A 402 -11.14 20.24 4.92
N GLU A 403 -11.34 20.05 6.23
CA GLU A 403 -10.37 19.33 7.06
C GLU A 403 -10.46 17.82 6.77
N PRO A 404 -9.33 17.11 6.62
CA PRO A 404 -9.31 15.66 6.45
C PRO A 404 -9.92 14.92 7.65
N GLU A 405 -10.39 13.69 7.43
CA GLU A 405 -10.97 12.87 8.49
C GLU A 405 -9.97 12.58 9.62
N ALA A 406 -10.49 12.36 10.83
CA ALA A 406 -9.70 11.87 11.95
C ALA A 406 -9.29 10.41 11.74
N ILE A 407 -8.07 10.08 12.16
CA ILE A 407 -7.54 8.72 12.19
C ILE A 407 -8.25 7.95 13.31
N ASN A 408 -8.81 6.79 12.99
CA ASN A 408 -9.38 5.88 13.98
C ASN A 408 -8.71 4.52 13.88
N SER A 409 -8.19 4.01 15.00
CA SER A 409 -7.64 2.67 15.07
C SER A 409 -8.64 1.64 14.53
N LYS A 410 -8.11 0.66 13.79
CA LYS A 410 -8.87 -0.49 13.28
C LYS A 410 -8.56 -1.78 14.05
N LEU A 411 -7.81 -1.69 15.16
CA LEU A 411 -7.32 -2.84 15.88
C LEU A 411 -8.45 -3.73 16.40
N ALA A 412 -9.57 -3.15 16.85
CA ALA A 412 -10.70 -3.90 17.42
C ALA A 412 -11.49 -4.79 16.44
N ARG A 413 -11.09 -4.86 15.17
CA ARG A 413 -11.66 -5.84 14.24
C ARG A 413 -11.23 -7.25 14.64
N GLU A 414 -12.13 -8.21 14.46
CA GLU A 414 -11.92 -9.59 14.91
C GLU A 414 -10.71 -10.26 14.22
N ASP A 415 -10.55 -10.06 12.91
CA ASP A 415 -9.42 -10.57 12.12
C ASP A 415 -8.07 -10.02 12.59
N ALA A 416 -8.02 -8.72 12.83
CA ALA A 416 -6.84 -8.06 13.37
C ALA A 416 -6.49 -8.55 14.78
N LEU A 417 -7.47 -8.60 15.70
CA LEU A 417 -7.24 -9.03 17.08
C LEU A 417 -6.75 -10.47 17.16
N ARG A 418 -7.41 -11.42 16.48
CA ARG A 418 -6.98 -12.83 16.49
C ARG A 418 -5.51 -12.95 16.08
N THR A 419 -5.14 -12.29 14.99
CA THR A 419 -3.78 -12.30 14.45
C THR A 419 -2.78 -11.72 15.45
N HIS A 420 -3.06 -10.54 16.02
CA HIS A 420 -2.12 -9.86 16.90
C HIS A 420 -2.07 -10.42 18.31
N VAL A 421 -3.17 -10.97 18.83
CA VAL A 421 -3.20 -11.70 20.11
C VAL A 421 -2.34 -12.96 20.00
N LEU A 422 -2.59 -13.80 18.98
CA LEU A 422 -1.77 -14.99 18.75
C LEU A 422 -0.29 -14.63 18.61
N ALA A 423 0.01 -13.60 17.81
CA ALA A 423 1.38 -13.15 17.61
C ALA A 423 2.05 -12.72 18.91
N THR A 424 1.33 -12.01 19.78
CA THR A 424 1.86 -11.49 21.05
C THR A 424 2.15 -12.63 22.03
N VAL A 425 1.27 -13.62 22.12
CA VAL A 425 1.49 -14.82 22.94
C VAL A 425 2.64 -15.67 22.37
N ALA A 426 2.62 -15.95 21.06
CA ALA A 426 3.62 -16.79 20.40
C ALA A 426 5.03 -16.21 20.39
N SER A 427 5.17 -14.88 20.43
CA SER A 427 6.47 -14.20 20.53
C SER A 427 6.94 -13.98 21.98
N GLY A 428 6.16 -14.43 22.96
CA GLY A 428 6.51 -14.31 24.38
C GLY A 428 6.37 -12.90 24.95
N PHE A 429 5.68 -12.00 24.27
CA PHE A 429 5.37 -10.66 24.80
C PHE A 429 4.29 -10.69 25.89
N ALA A 430 3.49 -11.76 25.94
CA ALA A 430 2.51 -11.99 26.98
C ALA A 430 2.41 -13.48 27.31
N ASP A 431 2.54 -13.80 28.60
CA ASP A 431 2.29 -15.15 29.15
C ASP A 431 1.03 -15.22 30.02
N SER A 432 0.29 -14.11 30.10
CA SER A 432 -0.95 -13.99 30.86
C SER A 432 -1.93 -13.00 30.22
N ARG A 433 -3.20 -13.05 30.63
CA ARG A 433 -4.22 -12.06 30.21
C ARG A 433 -3.88 -10.64 30.68
N GLU A 434 -3.21 -10.51 31.83
CA GLU A 434 -2.74 -9.22 32.34
C GLU A 434 -1.66 -8.63 31.44
N ASP A 435 -0.69 -9.45 31.01
CA ASP A 435 0.36 -9.03 30.08
C ASP A 435 -0.20 -8.67 28.70
N LEU A 436 -1.19 -9.43 28.21
CA LEU A 436 -1.87 -9.08 26.96
C LEU A 436 -2.51 -7.69 27.07
N ILE A 437 -3.24 -7.41 28.15
CA ILE A 437 -3.85 -6.09 28.36
C ILE A 437 -2.77 -5.01 28.47
N ASP A 438 -1.63 -5.31 29.09
CA ASP A 438 -0.50 -4.37 29.22
C ASP A 438 0.15 -4.04 27.85
N VAL A 439 0.39 -5.04 27.01
CA VAL A 439 0.90 -4.84 25.63
C VAL A 439 -0.11 -4.02 24.81
N PHE A 440 -1.37 -4.44 24.79
CA PHE A 440 -2.40 -3.78 24.01
C PHE A 440 -2.80 -2.41 24.60
N GLY A 441 -2.55 -2.17 25.88
CA GLY A 441 -2.73 -0.88 26.55
C GLY A 441 -1.80 0.22 26.04
N SER A 442 -0.72 -0.15 25.33
CA SER A 442 0.22 0.78 24.69
C SER A 442 -0.16 1.08 23.23
N THR A 443 -1.27 0.56 22.73
CA THR A 443 -1.72 0.74 21.33
C THR A 443 -2.51 2.04 21.13
N PHE A 444 -2.61 2.50 19.88
CA PHE A 444 -3.40 3.69 19.56
C PHE A 444 -4.88 3.47 19.91
N TYR A 445 -5.44 2.28 19.69
CA TYR A 445 -6.79 1.91 20.11
C TYR A 445 -7.05 2.18 21.59
N ALA A 446 -6.13 1.72 22.46
CA ALA A 446 -6.22 1.93 23.90
C ALA A 446 -6.09 3.41 24.28
N HIS A 447 -5.31 4.18 23.52
CA HIS A 447 -5.18 5.62 23.71
C HIS A 447 -6.47 6.37 23.35
N GLN A 448 -7.11 6.03 22.23
CA GLN A 448 -8.34 6.69 21.76
C GLN A 448 -9.55 6.38 22.64
N ASP A 449 -9.61 5.18 23.22
CA ASP A 449 -10.68 4.78 24.14
C ASP A 449 -10.09 4.04 25.36
N PRO A 450 -9.59 4.77 26.37
CA PRO A 450 -9.00 4.17 27.57
C PRO A 450 -9.99 3.38 28.43
N ASP A 451 -11.28 3.65 28.27
CA ASP A 451 -12.37 2.95 28.92
C ASP A 451 -12.91 1.78 28.06
N ALA A 452 -12.36 1.59 26.85
CA ALA A 452 -12.71 0.46 25.99
C ALA A 452 -12.46 -0.84 26.74
N GLY A 453 -13.38 -1.79 26.58
CA GLY A 453 -13.23 -3.14 27.12
C GLY A 453 -12.15 -3.92 26.36
N LEU A 454 -10.89 -3.48 26.40
CA LEU A 454 -9.72 -4.20 25.88
C LEU A 454 -9.77 -5.67 26.32
N ALA A 455 -10.02 -5.89 27.62
CA ALA A 455 -10.21 -7.22 28.17
C ALA A 455 -11.28 -8.02 27.40
N GLY A 456 -12.45 -7.44 27.13
CA GLY A 456 -13.52 -8.14 26.40
C GLY A 456 -13.11 -8.52 24.98
N VAL A 457 -12.52 -7.60 24.23
CA VAL A 457 -12.14 -7.86 22.84
C VAL A 457 -10.95 -8.82 22.73
N THR A 458 -9.99 -8.76 23.67
CA THR A 458 -8.90 -9.75 23.75
C THR A 458 -9.40 -11.10 24.24
N ASP A 459 -10.38 -11.13 25.15
CA ASP A 459 -10.94 -12.38 25.69
C ASP A 459 -11.65 -13.18 24.58
N ASP A 460 -12.40 -12.50 23.70
CA ASP A 460 -13.05 -13.13 22.55
C ASP A 460 -12.01 -13.73 21.58
N ALA A 461 -10.92 -13.01 21.32
CA ALA A 461 -9.82 -13.50 20.48
C ALA A 461 -9.09 -14.70 21.11
N VAL A 462 -8.78 -14.65 22.42
CA VAL A 462 -8.18 -15.79 23.15
C VAL A 462 -9.11 -17.00 23.12
N ALA A 463 -10.41 -16.81 23.36
CA ALA A 463 -11.38 -17.91 23.35
C ALA A 463 -11.46 -18.59 21.97
N TYR A 464 -11.43 -17.82 20.89
CA TYR A 464 -11.35 -18.38 19.54
C TYR A 464 -10.05 -19.17 19.34
N LEU A 465 -8.90 -18.61 19.73
CA LEU A 465 -7.60 -19.23 19.53
C LEU A 465 -7.43 -20.53 20.36
N ASP A 466 -8.03 -20.58 21.54
CA ASP A 466 -8.10 -21.78 22.38
C ASP A 466 -8.97 -22.87 21.73
N ASP A 467 -10.17 -22.53 21.24
CA ASP A 467 -11.04 -23.47 20.51
C ASP A 467 -10.39 -23.99 19.22
N ALA A 468 -9.64 -23.12 18.51
CA ALA A 468 -8.86 -23.48 17.33
C ALA A 468 -7.58 -24.27 17.65
N GLY A 469 -7.24 -24.46 18.94
CA GLY A 469 -6.05 -25.21 19.39
C GLY A 469 -4.73 -24.49 19.09
N MET A 470 -4.75 -23.17 18.94
CA MET A 470 -3.57 -22.32 18.68
C MET A 470 -3.00 -21.70 19.95
N VAL A 471 -3.83 -21.54 20.98
CA VAL A 471 -3.45 -21.07 22.31
C VAL A 471 -3.95 -22.07 23.34
N ASP A 472 -3.27 -22.18 24.48
CA ASP A 472 -3.73 -22.88 25.68
C ASP A 472 -3.97 -21.81 26.76
N ASP A 473 -5.25 -21.59 27.11
CA ASP A 473 -5.66 -20.69 28.20
C ASP A 473 -5.78 -21.47 29.52
N GLY A 474 -4.64 -21.98 29.98
CA GLY A 474 -4.51 -22.80 31.18
C GLY A 474 -4.17 -22.00 32.43
N ASP A 475 -3.17 -22.48 33.19
CA ASP A 475 -2.62 -21.73 34.34
C ASP A 475 -1.82 -20.50 33.86
N ASP A 476 -1.10 -20.64 32.75
CA ASP A 476 -0.41 -19.59 32.01
C ASP A 476 -0.96 -19.57 30.57
N LEU A 477 -0.95 -18.41 29.93
CA LEU A 477 -1.35 -18.25 28.54
C LEU A 477 -0.17 -18.56 27.63
N ALA A 478 -0.29 -19.61 26.81
CA ALA A 478 0.80 -20.04 25.93
C ALA A 478 0.30 -20.37 24.52
N ALA A 479 1.12 -20.08 23.50
CA ALA A 479 0.84 -20.56 22.15
C ALA A 479 1.13 -22.07 22.10
N THR A 480 0.26 -22.82 21.43
CA THR A 480 0.58 -24.21 21.08
C THR A 480 1.59 -24.21 19.94
N ASP A 481 2.26 -25.33 19.69
CA ASP A 481 3.14 -25.45 18.53
C ASP A 481 2.42 -25.16 17.19
N LEU A 482 1.10 -25.35 17.11
CA LEU A 482 0.31 -24.94 15.94
C LEU A 482 0.21 -23.41 15.88
N GLY A 483 -0.12 -22.77 17.00
CA GLY A 483 -0.20 -21.31 17.09
C GLY A 483 1.14 -20.62 16.80
N GLU A 484 2.25 -21.17 17.30
CA GLU A 484 3.60 -20.70 16.97
C GLU A 484 3.84 -20.75 15.46
N LEU A 485 3.51 -21.88 14.82
CA LEU A 485 3.70 -22.05 13.39
C LEU A 485 2.83 -21.07 12.57
N VAL A 486 1.54 -20.96 12.91
CA VAL A 486 0.60 -20.01 12.26
C VAL A 486 1.11 -18.56 12.38
N SER A 487 1.60 -18.19 13.56
CA SER A 487 2.20 -16.87 13.80
C SER A 487 3.45 -16.62 12.97
N GLN A 488 4.35 -17.60 12.87
CA GLN A 488 5.63 -17.51 12.14
C GLN A 488 5.44 -17.41 10.63
N VAL A 489 4.48 -18.15 10.06
CA VAL A 489 4.16 -18.10 8.61
C VAL A 489 3.29 -16.91 8.22
N TYR A 490 2.89 -16.09 9.20
CA TYR A 490 2.19 -14.81 9.06
C TYR A 490 0.79 -14.90 8.42
N VAL A 491 0.07 -16.01 8.63
CA VAL A 491 -1.31 -16.17 8.12
C VAL A 491 -2.35 -15.84 9.20
N ASP A 492 -3.55 -15.44 8.80
CA ASP A 492 -4.67 -15.26 9.74
C ASP A 492 -4.92 -16.59 10.48
N PRO A 493 -5.16 -16.58 11.81
CA PRO A 493 -5.55 -17.78 12.55
C PRO A 493 -6.74 -18.54 11.95
N LEU A 494 -7.71 -17.84 11.35
CA LEU A 494 -8.82 -18.45 10.62
C LEU A 494 -8.34 -19.15 9.35
N THR A 495 -7.42 -18.54 8.58
CA THR A 495 -6.76 -19.21 7.45
C THR A 495 -6.07 -20.49 7.92
N GLY A 496 -5.32 -20.44 9.03
CA GLY A 496 -4.65 -21.61 9.60
C GLY A 496 -5.63 -22.75 9.93
N ALA A 497 -6.74 -22.44 10.61
CA ALA A 497 -7.78 -23.41 10.94
C ALA A 497 -8.49 -23.98 9.69
N ASP A 498 -8.85 -23.13 8.74
CA ASP A 498 -9.53 -23.52 7.50
C ASP A 498 -8.66 -24.42 6.63
N VAL A 499 -7.38 -24.07 6.50
CA VAL A 499 -6.37 -24.84 5.75
C VAL A 499 -6.20 -26.23 6.34
N LEU A 500 -6.07 -26.35 7.67
CA LEU A 500 -5.94 -27.64 8.35
C LEU A 500 -7.16 -28.53 8.12
N ALA A 501 -8.36 -27.97 8.30
CA ALA A 501 -9.61 -28.70 8.07
C ALA A 501 -9.74 -29.14 6.59
N ALA A 502 -9.27 -28.32 5.65
CA ALA A 502 -9.28 -28.64 4.24
C ALA A 502 -8.20 -29.69 3.85
N ILE A 503 -7.01 -29.67 4.45
CA ILE A 503 -5.99 -30.72 4.29
C ILE A 503 -6.56 -32.06 4.74
N GLU A 504 -7.20 -32.12 5.91
CA GLU A 504 -7.83 -33.35 6.40
C GLU A 504 -8.93 -33.89 5.48
N ARG A 505 -9.67 -33.01 4.80
CA ARG A 505 -10.65 -33.40 3.77
C ARG A 505 -9.94 -33.94 2.54
N ALA A 506 -8.93 -33.22 2.04
CA ALA A 506 -8.13 -33.59 0.88
C ALA A 506 -7.45 -34.95 1.05
N ALA A 507 -6.95 -35.25 2.24
CA ALA A 507 -6.34 -36.53 2.59
C ALA A 507 -7.29 -37.74 2.46
N ARG A 508 -8.61 -37.49 2.49
CA ARG A 508 -9.66 -38.51 2.35
C ARG A 508 -10.18 -38.60 0.90
N MET A 509 -9.73 -37.74 0.00
CA MET A 509 -10.16 -37.73 -1.41
C MET A 509 -9.41 -38.79 -2.21
N ASP A 510 -10.08 -39.38 -3.21
CA ASP A 510 -9.46 -40.35 -4.12
C ASP A 510 -8.47 -39.68 -5.10
N ARG A 511 -8.55 -38.35 -5.27
CA ARG A 511 -7.75 -37.59 -6.21
C ARG A 511 -7.48 -36.18 -5.68
N VAL A 512 -6.21 -35.88 -5.47
CA VAL A 512 -5.72 -34.54 -5.11
C VAL A 512 -4.97 -33.97 -6.31
N THR A 513 -5.31 -32.76 -6.75
CA THR A 513 -4.68 -32.09 -7.89
C THR A 513 -4.26 -30.67 -7.53
N SER A 514 -3.57 -30.00 -8.46
CA SER A 514 -3.25 -28.57 -8.33
C SER A 514 -4.51 -27.73 -8.10
N LEU A 515 -5.62 -28.06 -8.78
CA LEU A 515 -6.90 -27.39 -8.56
C LEU A 515 -7.41 -27.58 -7.12
N THR A 516 -7.25 -28.77 -6.53
CA THR A 516 -7.63 -29.06 -5.14
C THR A 516 -6.91 -28.15 -4.17
N VAL A 517 -5.58 -28.08 -4.26
CA VAL A 517 -4.76 -27.29 -3.32
C VAL A 517 -4.89 -25.79 -3.58
N LEU A 518 -5.13 -25.38 -4.82
CA LEU A 518 -5.42 -23.98 -5.17
C LEU A 518 -6.79 -23.55 -4.67
N GLU A 519 -7.82 -24.39 -4.77
CA GLU A 519 -9.14 -24.09 -4.21
C GLU A 519 -9.06 -23.89 -2.71
N LEU A 520 -8.35 -24.77 -2.01
CA LEU A 520 -8.10 -24.68 -0.57
C LEU A 520 -7.54 -23.31 -0.19
N VAL A 521 -6.40 -22.89 -0.77
CA VAL A 521 -5.78 -21.61 -0.38
C VAL A 521 -6.55 -20.40 -0.89
N CYS A 522 -7.25 -20.52 -2.03
CA CYS A 522 -8.00 -19.40 -2.59
C CYS A 522 -9.27 -19.08 -1.82
N ASP A 523 -9.74 -20.00 -0.99
CA ASP A 523 -10.96 -19.87 -0.19
C ASP A 523 -10.69 -19.47 1.27
N THR A 524 -9.48 -18.96 1.53
CA THR A 524 -9.05 -18.47 2.83
C THR A 524 -9.20 -16.94 2.93
N PRO A 525 -9.38 -16.37 4.14
CA PRO A 525 -9.43 -14.92 4.36
C PRO A 525 -8.23 -14.15 3.79
N ASP A 526 -7.05 -14.77 3.80
CA ASP A 526 -5.82 -14.17 3.27
C ASP A 526 -5.82 -14.04 1.73
N MET A 527 -6.68 -14.77 1.01
CA MET A 527 -6.85 -14.61 -0.43
C MET A 527 -7.87 -13.54 -0.77
N ARG A 528 -7.54 -12.70 -1.76
CA ARG A 528 -8.52 -11.80 -2.39
C ARG A 528 -9.27 -12.56 -3.49
N GLY A 529 -10.51 -12.95 -3.21
CA GLY A 529 -11.39 -13.58 -4.18
C GLY A 529 -11.64 -12.70 -5.41
N SER A 530 -11.95 -13.34 -6.54
CA SER A 530 -12.34 -12.64 -7.76
C SER A 530 -13.85 -12.40 -7.81
N TYR A 531 -14.25 -11.20 -8.20
CA TYR A 531 -15.66 -10.92 -8.48
C TYR A 531 -16.17 -11.81 -9.63
N VAL A 532 -17.32 -12.45 -9.40
CA VAL A 532 -18.01 -13.28 -10.39
C VAL A 532 -19.15 -12.48 -11.00
N ARG A 533 -19.09 -12.27 -12.31
CA ARG A 533 -20.19 -11.63 -13.03
C ARG A 533 -21.36 -12.61 -13.13
N ASN A 534 -22.59 -12.09 -13.17
CA ASN A 534 -23.79 -12.91 -13.42
C ASN A 534 -23.69 -13.77 -14.70
N SER A 535 -22.97 -13.29 -15.73
CA SER A 535 -22.73 -14.02 -16.99
C SER A 535 -21.65 -15.11 -16.88
N GLU A 536 -20.90 -15.15 -15.78
CA GLU A 536 -19.85 -16.13 -15.49
C GLU A 536 -20.35 -17.22 -14.53
N ALA A 537 -21.22 -16.84 -13.58
CA ALA A 537 -21.67 -17.72 -12.50
C ALA A 537 -22.14 -19.10 -13.00
N GLY A 538 -23.00 -19.14 -14.01
CA GLY A 538 -23.49 -20.41 -14.57
C GLY A 538 -22.40 -21.31 -15.16
N ARG A 539 -21.36 -20.73 -15.78
CA ARG A 539 -20.22 -21.50 -16.31
C ARG A 539 -19.31 -22.01 -15.20
N LEU A 540 -19.13 -21.23 -14.13
CA LEU A 540 -18.36 -21.64 -12.96
C LEU A 540 -19.09 -22.72 -12.15
N THR A 541 -20.41 -22.63 -11.98
CA THR A 541 -21.21 -23.68 -11.36
C THR A 541 -21.11 -25.00 -12.14
N GLN A 542 -21.21 -24.95 -13.47
CA GLN A 542 -21.05 -26.15 -14.29
C GLN A 542 -19.64 -26.74 -14.15
N PHE A 543 -18.60 -25.89 -14.16
CA PHE A 543 -17.23 -26.32 -13.93
C PHE A 543 -17.07 -26.98 -12.56
N ALA A 544 -17.65 -26.40 -11.51
CA ALA A 544 -17.63 -26.96 -10.16
C ALA A 544 -18.25 -28.37 -10.11
N MET A 545 -19.42 -28.55 -10.74
CA MET A 545 -20.08 -29.86 -10.83
C MET A 545 -19.25 -30.89 -11.62
N ASP A 546 -18.62 -30.47 -12.72
CA ASP A 546 -17.79 -31.36 -13.55
C ASP A 546 -16.50 -31.79 -12.82
N HIS A 547 -16.01 -30.99 -11.86
CA HIS A 547 -14.77 -31.22 -11.12
C HIS A 547 -15.01 -31.52 -9.63
N GLU A 548 -16.22 -31.90 -9.22
CA GLU A 548 -16.58 -32.10 -7.80
C GLU A 548 -15.64 -33.09 -7.08
N ALA A 549 -15.10 -34.09 -7.80
CA ALA A 549 -14.14 -35.05 -7.26
C ALA A 549 -12.75 -34.48 -6.94
N GLU A 550 -12.46 -33.25 -7.38
CA GLU A 550 -11.18 -32.55 -7.19
C GLU A 550 -11.31 -31.34 -6.25
N LEU A 551 -12.49 -31.05 -5.69
CA LEU A 551 -12.74 -29.89 -4.83
C LEU A 551 -12.95 -30.32 -3.37
N THR A 552 -12.43 -29.56 -2.42
CA THR A 552 -12.52 -29.91 -1.00
C THR A 552 -13.90 -29.61 -0.40
N LYS A 553 -14.66 -28.69 -1.02
CA LYS A 553 -16.04 -28.36 -0.67
C LYS A 553 -17.05 -29.07 -1.59
N PRO A 554 -18.03 -29.81 -1.02
CA PRO A 554 -19.03 -30.53 -1.81
C PRO A 554 -19.97 -29.54 -2.52
N VAL A 555 -20.18 -29.72 -3.83
CA VAL A 555 -21.01 -28.82 -4.65
C VAL A 555 -22.49 -29.16 -4.51
N ALA A 556 -22.82 -30.45 -4.39
CA ALA A 556 -24.20 -30.92 -4.28
C ALA A 556 -24.89 -30.52 -2.95
N ASP A 557 -24.13 -30.49 -1.85
CA ASP A 557 -24.59 -30.18 -0.49
C ASP A 557 -23.76 -29.05 0.11
N PHE A 558 -23.64 -27.94 -0.63
CA PHE A 558 -22.80 -26.81 -0.24
C PHE A 558 -23.35 -26.11 1.01
N ASP A 559 -22.48 -25.92 2.01
CA ASP A 559 -22.77 -25.15 3.20
C ASP A 559 -22.13 -23.76 3.11
N GLY A 560 -22.90 -22.71 3.41
CA GLY A 560 -22.46 -21.32 3.32
C GLY A 560 -22.80 -20.61 2.00
N ASP A 561 -22.06 -19.54 1.71
CA ASP A 561 -22.31 -18.68 0.55
C ASP A 561 -21.64 -19.25 -0.72
N PHE A 562 -22.45 -19.96 -1.51
CA PHE A 562 -22.00 -20.53 -2.77
C PHE A 562 -21.53 -19.47 -3.78
N GLN A 563 -22.11 -18.26 -3.80
CA GLN A 563 -21.70 -17.22 -4.74
C GLN A 563 -20.31 -16.67 -4.39
N ALA A 564 -20.06 -16.44 -3.10
CA ALA A 564 -18.74 -16.04 -2.62
C ALA A 564 -17.68 -17.09 -2.99
N TRP A 565 -17.97 -18.37 -2.74
CA TRP A 565 -17.07 -19.47 -3.08
C TRP A 565 -16.79 -19.62 -4.57
N LEU A 566 -17.76 -19.32 -5.46
CA LEU A 566 -17.50 -19.28 -6.90
C LEU A 566 -16.41 -18.25 -7.26
N GLY A 567 -16.24 -17.19 -6.45
CA GLY A 567 -15.15 -16.24 -6.57
C GLY A 567 -13.80 -16.87 -6.26
N SER A 568 -13.70 -17.61 -5.16
CA SER A 568 -12.54 -18.41 -4.78
C SER A 568 -12.20 -19.44 -5.87
N LEU A 569 -13.20 -20.16 -6.37
CA LEU A 569 -13.05 -21.16 -7.45
C LEU A 569 -12.59 -20.52 -8.77
N LYS A 570 -13.12 -19.35 -9.13
CA LYS A 570 -12.66 -18.60 -10.31
C LYS A 570 -11.18 -18.27 -10.19
N THR A 571 -10.73 -17.84 -9.01
CA THR A 571 -9.32 -17.55 -8.72
C THR A 571 -8.46 -18.81 -8.77
N ALA A 572 -8.88 -19.89 -8.13
CA ALA A 572 -8.17 -21.18 -8.13
C ALA A 572 -8.00 -21.73 -9.56
N ARG A 573 -9.07 -21.71 -10.36
CA ARG A 573 -9.04 -22.16 -11.75
C ARG A 573 -8.12 -21.31 -12.62
N MET A 574 -8.11 -20.00 -12.42
CA MET A 574 -7.18 -19.10 -13.13
C MET A 574 -5.73 -19.43 -12.81
N LEU A 575 -5.41 -19.70 -11.54
CA LEU A 575 -4.08 -20.12 -11.12
C LEU A 575 -3.72 -21.51 -11.62
N ASP A 576 -4.69 -22.42 -11.71
CA ASP A 576 -4.49 -23.77 -12.26
C ASP A 576 -4.14 -23.72 -13.75
N ASP A 577 -4.89 -22.96 -14.54
CA ASP A 577 -4.55 -22.70 -15.95
C ASP A 577 -3.16 -22.04 -16.07
N TRP A 578 -2.82 -21.14 -15.14
CA TRP A 578 -1.48 -20.53 -15.08
C TRP A 578 -0.40 -21.57 -14.79
N VAL A 579 -0.56 -22.46 -13.81
CA VAL A 579 0.36 -23.57 -13.53
C VAL A 579 0.57 -24.43 -14.78
N HIS A 580 -0.49 -24.70 -15.54
CA HIS A 580 -0.46 -25.53 -16.74
C HIS A 580 0.05 -24.85 -18.02
N GLY A 581 0.76 -23.73 -17.91
CA GLY A 581 1.49 -23.16 -19.03
C GLY A 581 0.72 -22.12 -19.85
N GLU A 582 -0.49 -21.73 -19.44
CA GLU A 582 -1.21 -20.69 -20.17
C GLU A 582 -0.53 -19.30 -20.07
N ASP A 583 -0.69 -18.51 -21.14
CA ASP A 583 -0.13 -17.16 -21.25
C ASP A 583 -0.95 -16.15 -20.41
N ALA A 584 -0.25 -15.20 -19.78
CA ALA A 584 -0.87 -14.21 -18.89
C ALA A 584 -1.90 -13.34 -19.62
N GLY A 585 -1.67 -13.02 -20.89
CA GLY A 585 -2.60 -12.25 -21.71
C GLY A 585 -3.88 -13.03 -22.02
N ALA A 586 -3.75 -14.31 -22.36
CA ALA A 586 -4.90 -15.18 -22.61
C ALA A 586 -5.76 -15.38 -21.36
N LEU A 587 -5.13 -15.55 -20.20
CA LEU A 587 -5.83 -15.65 -18.91
C LEU A 587 -6.51 -14.34 -18.54
N ALA A 588 -5.84 -13.20 -18.73
CA ALA A 588 -6.39 -11.88 -18.45
C ALA A 588 -7.71 -11.66 -19.20
N GLU A 589 -7.75 -12.03 -20.49
CA GLU A 589 -8.97 -11.96 -21.30
C GLU A 589 -10.04 -12.96 -20.83
N ARG A 590 -9.66 -14.22 -20.57
CA ARG A 590 -10.61 -15.29 -20.18
C ARG A 590 -11.29 -15.01 -18.85
N TYR A 591 -10.55 -14.52 -17.86
CA TYR A 591 -11.00 -14.33 -16.48
C TYR A 591 -11.42 -12.88 -16.18
N GLY A 592 -11.18 -11.96 -17.11
CA GLY A 592 -11.53 -10.54 -16.95
C GLY A 592 -10.70 -9.83 -15.88
N VAL A 593 -9.40 -10.15 -15.82
CA VAL A 593 -8.44 -9.60 -14.85
C VAL A 593 -7.26 -8.93 -15.57
N GLY A 594 -6.46 -8.12 -14.88
CA GLY A 594 -5.23 -7.58 -15.46
C GLY A 594 -4.08 -8.59 -15.44
N PRO A 595 -3.13 -8.56 -16.40
CA PRO A 595 -1.94 -9.42 -16.36
C PRO A 595 -1.11 -9.29 -15.08
N GLY A 596 -1.04 -8.09 -14.50
CA GLY A 596 -0.39 -7.86 -13.20
C GLY A 596 -1.17 -8.43 -12.01
N ASP A 597 -2.51 -8.60 -12.12
CA ASP A 597 -3.29 -9.24 -11.07
C ASP A 597 -3.00 -10.72 -10.98
N ILE A 598 -2.89 -11.41 -12.13
CA ILE A 598 -2.56 -12.84 -12.17
C ILE A 598 -1.25 -13.10 -11.42
N ARG A 599 -0.22 -12.29 -11.67
CA ARG A 599 1.07 -12.40 -10.98
C ARG A 599 0.96 -12.16 -9.49
N ARG A 600 0.31 -11.07 -9.07
CA ARG A 600 0.12 -10.75 -7.66
C ARG A 600 -0.69 -11.82 -6.92
N THR A 601 -1.70 -12.37 -7.58
CA THR A 601 -2.50 -13.48 -7.04
C THR A 601 -1.68 -14.77 -6.97
N ALA A 602 -0.84 -15.05 -7.98
CA ALA A 602 0.06 -16.21 -7.97
C ALA A 602 1.13 -16.10 -6.87
N GLU A 603 1.72 -14.91 -6.65
CA GLU A 603 2.66 -14.65 -5.55
C GLU A 603 1.99 -14.88 -4.18
N ARG A 604 0.75 -14.39 -4.01
CA ARG A 604 -0.03 -14.62 -2.80
C ARG A 604 -0.36 -16.10 -2.59
N ALA A 605 -0.75 -16.80 -3.65
CA ALA A 605 -1.01 -18.24 -3.59
C ALA A 605 0.25 -19.04 -3.31
N GLU A 606 1.41 -18.64 -3.85
CA GLU A 606 2.71 -19.26 -3.56
C GLU A 606 3.06 -19.13 -2.08
N TRP A 607 2.87 -17.94 -1.49
CA TRP A 607 3.06 -17.71 -0.05
C TRP A 607 2.08 -18.55 0.79
N LEU A 608 0.80 -18.56 0.46
CA LEU A 608 -0.20 -19.36 1.18
C LEU A 608 0.07 -20.86 1.04
N LEU A 609 0.47 -21.34 -0.13
CA LEU A 609 0.87 -22.74 -0.32
C LEU A 609 2.14 -23.07 0.45
N ASN A 610 3.06 -22.13 0.64
CA ASN A 610 4.23 -22.34 1.49
C ASN A 610 3.83 -22.50 2.96
N ALA A 611 2.98 -21.61 3.48
CA ALA A 611 2.42 -21.74 4.82
C ALA A 611 1.63 -23.06 4.98
N THR A 612 0.82 -23.39 3.98
CA THR A 612 0.02 -24.63 3.92
C THR A 612 0.90 -25.88 3.90
N GLU A 613 2.03 -25.86 3.19
CA GLU A 613 3.02 -26.94 3.18
C GLU A 613 3.57 -27.18 4.60
N SER A 614 3.97 -26.12 5.30
CA SER A 614 4.47 -26.22 6.68
C SER A 614 3.42 -26.72 7.67
N LEU A 615 2.15 -26.30 7.51
CA LEU A 615 1.04 -26.81 8.31
C LEU A 615 0.74 -28.28 8.00
N ALA A 616 0.76 -28.68 6.72
CA ALA A 616 0.51 -30.05 6.30
C ALA A 616 1.57 -31.02 6.82
N GLU A 617 2.86 -30.65 6.77
CA GLU A 617 3.97 -31.46 7.31
C GLU A 617 3.83 -31.76 8.80
N ARG A 618 3.05 -30.96 9.54
CA ARG A 618 2.80 -31.13 10.96
C ARG A 618 1.63 -32.09 11.27
N VAL A 619 0.69 -32.22 10.35
CA VAL A 619 -0.51 -33.06 10.52
C VAL A 619 -0.37 -34.40 9.79
N GLU A 620 0.34 -34.43 8.66
CA GLU A 620 0.57 -35.62 7.84
C GLU A 620 2.07 -35.86 7.62
N GLU A 621 2.62 -36.98 8.10
CA GLU A 621 3.95 -37.45 7.69
C GLU A 621 3.90 -37.83 6.19
N GLU A 622 4.40 -36.95 5.31
CA GLU A 622 4.58 -37.14 3.85
C GLU A 622 3.40 -37.82 3.13
N GLY A 623 2.24 -37.15 3.09
CA GLY A 623 1.06 -37.53 2.30
C GLY A 623 1.05 -37.01 0.85
N ASP A 624 0.16 -37.56 0.01
CA ASP A 624 -0.07 -37.16 -1.39
C ASP A 624 -0.49 -35.67 -1.51
N VAL A 625 -1.14 -35.15 -0.46
CA VAL A 625 -1.55 -33.74 -0.34
C VAL A 625 -0.33 -32.83 -0.23
N THR A 626 0.58 -33.09 0.71
CA THR A 626 1.82 -32.30 0.90
C THR A 626 2.69 -32.28 -0.36
N ALA A 627 2.79 -33.43 -1.05
CA ALA A 627 3.50 -33.51 -2.32
C ALA A 627 2.84 -32.61 -3.39
N THR A 628 1.52 -32.66 -3.52
CA THR A 628 0.76 -31.84 -4.48
C THR A 628 0.87 -30.34 -4.17
N ILE A 629 0.82 -29.95 -2.89
CA ILE A 629 1.05 -28.56 -2.45
C ILE A 629 2.43 -28.08 -2.92
N ARG A 630 3.47 -28.87 -2.61
CA ARG A 630 4.86 -28.55 -2.94
C ARG A 630 5.08 -28.44 -4.45
N GLU A 631 4.54 -29.36 -5.23
CA GLU A 631 4.64 -29.33 -6.71
C GLU A 631 3.93 -28.10 -7.28
N THR A 632 2.70 -27.83 -6.84
CA THR A 632 1.92 -26.67 -7.30
C THR A 632 2.61 -25.35 -6.96
N ARG A 633 3.15 -25.22 -5.74
CA ARG A 633 3.94 -24.06 -5.31
C ARG A 633 5.17 -23.86 -6.19
N GLN A 634 5.93 -24.92 -6.47
CA GLN A 634 7.12 -24.83 -7.32
C GLN A 634 6.78 -24.40 -8.75
N GLU A 635 5.67 -24.87 -9.31
CA GLU A 635 5.23 -24.45 -10.64
C GLU A 635 4.80 -22.99 -10.69
N LEU A 636 4.12 -22.48 -9.65
CA LEU A 636 3.85 -21.04 -9.51
C LEU A 636 5.15 -20.23 -9.47
N GLY A 637 6.12 -20.66 -8.67
CA GLY A 637 7.42 -19.98 -8.52
C GLY A 637 8.29 -20.00 -9.78
N ARG A 638 8.25 -21.07 -10.58
CA ARG A 638 8.99 -21.18 -11.87
C ARG A 638 8.56 -20.17 -12.92
N LYS A 639 7.37 -19.59 -12.76
CA LYS A 639 6.83 -18.57 -13.68
C LYS A 639 7.18 -17.13 -13.27
N ARG A 640 8.10 -16.96 -12.31
CA ARG A 640 8.78 -15.67 -12.06
C ARG A 640 9.73 -15.33 -13.24
N PRO A 641 9.77 -14.07 -13.70
CA PRO A 641 10.65 -13.64 -14.80
C PRO A 641 12.14 -13.80 -14.46
#